data_AF-A0A918KS13-F1
#
_entry.id   AF-A0A918KS13-F1
#
_cell.length_a   1.000
_cell.length_b   1.000
_cell.length_c   1.000
_cell.angle_alpha   90.00
_cell.angle_beta   90.00
_cell.angle_gamma   90.00
#
_symmetry.space_group_name_H-M   'P 1'
#
loop_
_entity.id
_entity.type
_entity.pdbx_description
1 polymer ?
#
loop_
_entity_poly.entity_id
_entity_poly.type
_entity_poly.pdbx_seq_one_letter_code
_entity_poly.pdbx_strand_id
1 'polypeptide(L)'
;MSNSATQFINIGERTNVAGSARFKKLIVNNDFEKALSVARQQVESGAQIIDVNMDDGLIDGAEAMTRFLQLMAGEPDISRVPVMIDSSKWEVLEAGLKCVQGKAVVNSISMKEGEAEFLAHARKVRDLGAAAVIMAFDEEGQAETADHKFEICERAYNLLVNEVDFPPEDIIFDPNIFAVATGIEEHNDYAVAFFDACKRIKANLPHARISGGLSNVSFAFRGNNVLREAMHSVFLYHAIPAGLDMAIVNAGQLTIYDDIPDELRERVEDVILNRRPDATDRLLEVADKYKGDGKAKAHVVDLEWRKLPVEKRLEHALVRGITDFIVADTEEARLSAERPLHVIEGPLMAGMNVVGDLFGAGKMFLPQVVKSARVMKASVAHLLPFMEEEKELLGTAGTSNGRILMATVKGDVHDIGKNIVGVVLQCNGYDVVDLGVMVPCDKILDAAVEHNVDMVGLSGLITPSLDEMVYVGKEMQRRGMTMPLLIGGATTSKTHTAVKIEPAYEAGPTVYVTDASRAVGVVGKLLGDTSADYTFDIRSEYEKARAAHQRGQSAKSRLTLKEARDNPWTTNWANYTPPKPTFLGTKTLTNYPLEKLRDFIDWTPFFATWELKGRYPAILENERYGEAARDLFEDAQAMLDQMIAEKWVAANGVFGFWPAGQNGDDVRVYKDASRTETLTQFHGLRQQISKGSQDKPNFCISDFCAPTDDYIGGFAVTAGLGESAKSKAFEEAGDDYNSILFKALCDRLAEAFAEHLHQRVRREFWGYAPDETASGDELIAEKYAGIRPAPGYPAQPDHTEKAALFNILDVTKETGIELTQSFAMHPASSVSGIYFSHPDSVYFGVGKIEKDQVEDYARRKEMSVDDVERWLAPILNY
;
A
#
# COMPACT_ATOMS: atom_id res chain seq x y z
N MET A 1 15.99 -21.39 13.49
CA MET A 1 15.42 -20.95 14.77
C MET A 1 15.28 -19.44 14.68
N SER A 2 14.04 -18.98 14.61
CA SER A 2 13.67 -17.59 14.38
C SER A 2 14.04 -16.74 15.60
N ASN A 3 14.97 -15.80 15.42
CA ASN A 3 15.01 -14.62 16.28
C ASN A 3 13.81 -13.74 15.91
N SER A 4 12.62 -14.08 16.42
CA SER A 4 11.55 -13.10 16.52
C SER A 4 11.99 -12.11 17.58
N ALA A 5 12.41 -10.92 17.19
CA ALA A 5 12.41 -9.80 18.12
C ALA A 5 10.96 -9.68 18.62
N THR A 6 10.72 -10.06 19.88
CA THR A 6 9.42 -9.96 20.52
C THR A 6 9.02 -8.49 20.54
N GLN A 7 8.01 -8.13 19.74
CA GLN A 7 7.41 -6.81 19.74
C GLN A 7 6.85 -6.53 21.13
N PHE A 8 7.32 -5.47 21.80
CA PHE A 8 6.81 -5.03 23.10
C PHE A 8 5.33 -4.60 22.97
N ILE A 9 4.52 -4.91 23.99
CA ILE A 9 3.06 -4.65 23.97
C ILE A 9 2.69 -3.53 24.94
N ASN A 10 2.12 -2.45 24.42
CA ASN A 10 1.56 -1.36 25.22
C ASN A 10 0.13 -1.69 25.66
N ILE A 11 -0.12 -1.73 26.97
CA ILE A 11 -1.45 -1.89 27.56
C ILE A 11 -1.94 -0.50 28.02
N GLY A 12 -3.08 -0.04 27.51
CA GLY A 12 -3.61 1.30 27.81
C GLY A 12 -4.24 1.42 29.20
N GLU A 13 -3.74 2.36 30.03
CA GLU A 13 -4.14 2.54 31.45
C GLU A 13 -5.36 3.46 31.73
N ARG A 14 -5.89 4.17 30.73
CA ARG A 14 -6.81 5.33 30.92
C ARG A 14 -8.28 4.94 31.07
N THR A 15 -8.62 3.69 30.83
CA THR A 15 -9.94 3.05 31.04
C THR A 15 -10.08 2.49 32.46
N ASN A 16 -9.50 3.19 33.42
CA ASN A 16 -9.44 2.80 34.81
C ASN A 16 -10.11 3.87 35.69
N VAL A 17 -11.17 3.51 36.41
CA VAL A 17 -11.91 4.45 37.27
C VAL A 17 -11.04 4.99 38.41
N ALA A 18 -10.15 4.18 38.98
CA ALA A 18 -9.23 4.62 40.02
C ALA A 18 -8.08 5.50 39.48
N GLY A 19 -7.61 5.24 38.26
CA GLY A 19 -6.44 5.90 37.65
C GLY A 19 -6.75 7.12 36.76
N SER A 20 -7.97 7.25 36.24
CA SER A 20 -8.34 8.26 35.25
C SER A 20 -9.54 9.09 35.68
N ALA A 21 -9.28 10.32 36.15
CA ALA A 21 -10.32 11.26 36.57
C ALA A 21 -11.36 11.56 35.46
N ARG A 22 -10.93 11.58 34.19
CA ARG A 22 -11.83 11.75 33.03
C ARG A 22 -12.75 10.53 32.90
N PHE A 23 -12.19 9.32 32.91
CA PHE A 23 -12.97 8.10 32.76
C PHE A 23 -13.94 7.90 33.92
N LYS A 24 -13.47 8.07 35.17
CA LYS A 24 -14.30 8.05 36.37
C LYS A 24 -15.50 8.98 36.26
N LYS A 25 -15.29 10.23 35.84
CA LYS A 25 -16.39 11.20 35.67
C LYS A 25 -17.43 10.72 34.67
N LEU A 26 -17.01 10.11 33.56
CA LEU A 26 -17.92 9.61 32.52
C LEU A 26 -18.72 8.39 33.02
N ILE A 27 -18.07 7.44 33.68
CA ILE A 27 -18.75 6.24 34.22
C ILE A 27 -19.73 6.62 35.34
N VAL A 28 -19.32 7.45 36.30
CA VAL A 28 -20.21 7.91 37.40
C VAL A 28 -21.42 8.68 36.87
N ASN A 29 -21.27 9.42 35.76
CA ASN A 29 -22.37 10.14 35.10
C ASN A 29 -23.22 9.26 34.18
N ASN A 30 -22.96 7.95 34.08
CA ASN A 30 -23.58 7.04 33.12
C ASN A 30 -23.38 7.42 31.62
N ASP A 31 -22.37 8.23 31.31
CA ASP A 31 -22.01 8.65 29.94
C ASP A 31 -21.10 7.60 29.25
N PHE A 32 -21.54 6.33 29.20
CA PHE A 32 -20.73 5.21 28.68
C PHE A 32 -20.30 5.39 27.22
N GLU A 33 -21.13 6.00 26.36
CA GLU A 33 -20.78 6.28 24.96
C GLU A 33 -19.59 7.24 24.84
N LYS A 34 -19.55 8.29 25.68
CA LYS A 34 -18.39 9.19 25.74
C LYS A 34 -17.18 8.51 26.38
N ALA A 35 -17.39 7.54 27.27
CA ALA A 35 -16.32 6.75 27.84
C ALA A 35 -15.62 5.89 26.77
N LEU A 36 -16.31 5.45 25.72
CA LEU A 36 -15.69 4.76 24.57
C LEU A 36 -14.62 5.62 23.90
N SER A 37 -14.77 6.94 23.86
CA SER A 37 -13.74 7.81 23.28
C SER A 37 -12.41 7.72 24.03
N VAL A 38 -12.44 7.39 25.33
CA VAL A 38 -11.21 7.19 26.14
C VAL A 38 -10.53 5.89 25.74
N ALA A 39 -11.28 4.82 25.49
CA ALA A 39 -10.73 3.57 24.97
C ALA A 39 -10.21 3.74 23.54
N ARG A 40 -10.99 4.36 22.63
CA ARG A 40 -10.59 4.65 21.25
C ARG A 40 -9.29 5.44 21.18
N GLN A 41 -9.19 6.53 21.94
CA GLN A 41 -8.01 7.38 21.98
C GLN A 41 -6.75 6.58 22.39
N GLN A 42 -6.87 5.60 23.27
CA GLN A 42 -5.72 4.77 23.66
C GLN A 42 -5.28 3.85 22.53
N VAL A 43 -6.23 3.22 21.82
CA VAL A 43 -5.92 2.37 20.67
C VAL A 43 -5.27 3.19 19.55
N GLU A 44 -5.81 4.37 19.26
CA GLU A 44 -5.23 5.34 18.30
C GLU A 44 -3.82 5.79 18.73
N SER A 45 -3.56 5.89 20.03
CA SER A 45 -2.24 6.24 20.59
C SER A 45 -1.27 5.05 20.66
N GLY A 46 -1.63 3.90 20.08
CA GLY A 46 -0.75 2.73 19.98
C GLY A 46 -0.91 1.70 21.09
N ALA A 47 -1.98 1.74 21.90
CA ALA A 47 -2.30 0.65 22.82
C ALA A 47 -2.75 -0.60 22.05
N GLN A 48 -2.09 -1.72 22.31
CA GLN A 48 -2.35 -3.03 21.69
C GLN A 48 -3.26 -3.91 22.55
N ILE A 49 -3.46 -3.54 23.83
CA ILE A 49 -4.43 -4.12 24.76
C ILE A 49 -5.05 -2.97 25.57
N ILE A 50 -6.34 -3.04 25.92
CA ILE A 50 -7.00 -2.04 26.76
C ILE A 50 -7.25 -2.59 28.16
N ASP A 51 -6.69 -1.97 29.19
CA ASP A 51 -6.94 -2.30 30.60
C ASP A 51 -8.20 -1.58 31.09
N VAL A 52 -9.23 -2.36 31.44
CA VAL A 52 -10.53 -1.84 31.86
C VAL A 52 -10.75 -2.15 33.33
N ASN A 53 -10.84 -1.11 34.16
CA ASN A 53 -11.11 -1.22 35.58
C ASN A 53 -12.31 -0.36 35.98
N MET A 54 -13.27 -0.98 36.67
CA MET A 54 -14.52 -0.36 37.15
C MET A 54 -14.62 -0.32 38.68
N ASP A 55 -13.51 -0.52 39.40
CA ASP A 55 -13.51 -0.58 40.85
C ASP A 55 -13.63 0.82 41.46
N ASP A 56 -14.79 1.10 42.04
CA ASP A 56 -15.03 2.27 42.90
C ASP A 56 -16.14 1.95 43.89
N GLY A 57 -16.08 2.53 45.10
CA GLY A 57 -17.08 2.29 46.13
C GLY A 57 -18.49 2.78 45.78
N LEU A 58 -18.64 3.62 44.75
CA LEU A 58 -19.91 4.21 44.34
C LEU A 58 -20.53 3.56 43.08
N ILE A 59 -19.86 2.56 42.48
CA ILE A 59 -20.26 1.96 41.20
C ILE A 59 -20.56 0.47 41.42
N ASP A 60 -21.64 -0.03 40.80
CA ASP A 60 -21.81 -1.48 40.63
C ASP A 60 -20.84 -1.96 39.54
N GLY A 61 -19.68 -2.45 39.98
CA GLY A 61 -18.58 -2.81 39.09
C GLY A 61 -18.96 -3.89 38.07
N ALA A 62 -19.80 -4.87 38.44
CA ALA A 62 -20.18 -5.96 37.55
C ALA A 62 -21.12 -5.48 36.44
N GLU A 63 -22.10 -4.64 36.80
CA GLU A 63 -23.00 -4.01 35.82
C GLU A 63 -22.24 -3.05 34.89
N ALA A 64 -21.40 -2.18 35.46
CA ALA A 64 -20.63 -1.20 34.69
C ALA A 64 -19.63 -1.86 33.73
N MET A 65 -18.93 -2.91 34.18
CA MET A 65 -17.99 -3.69 33.36
C MET A 65 -18.72 -4.34 32.19
N THR A 66 -19.81 -5.05 32.48
CA THR A 66 -20.65 -5.71 31.47
C THR A 66 -21.10 -4.72 30.39
N ARG A 67 -21.67 -3.59 30.82
CA ARG A 67 -22.21 -2.58 29.91
C ARG A 67 -21.12 -1.94 29.05
N PHE A 68 -20.00 -1.57 29.66
CA PHE A 68 -18.91 -0.91 28.93
C PHE A 68 -18.26 -1.85 27.92
N LEU A 69 -17.99 -3.10 28.28
CA LEU A 69 -17.38 -4.08 27.37
C LEU A 69 -18.30 -4.44 26.20
N GLN A 70 -19.62 -4.55 26.42
CA GLN A 70 -20.59 -4.76 25.34
C GLN A 70 -20.63 -3.59 24.35
N LEU A 71 -20.58 -2.36 24.85
CA LEU A 71 -20.51 -1.17 24.00
C LEU A 71 -19.18 -1.12 23.22
N MET A 72 -18.08 -1.47 23.90
CA MET A 72 -16.75 -1.51 23.29
C MET A 72 -16.66 -2.56 22.17
N ALA A 73 -17.35 -3.70 22.33
CA ALA A 73 -17.45 -4.72 21.27
C ALA A 73 -18.23 -4.24 20.03
N GLY A 74 -19.07 -3.21 20.16
CA GLY A 74 -19.80 -2.60 19.05
C GLY A 74 -19.03 -1.51 18.30
N GLU A 75 -17.83 -1.14 18.75
CA GLU A 75 -17.03 -0.05 18.20
C GLU A 75 -15.79 -0.61 17.48
N PRO A 76 -15.76 -0.62 16.13
CA PRO A 76 -14.72 -1.31 15.35
C PRO A 76 -13.28 -0.88 15.66
N ASP A 77 -13.08 0.41 15.95
CA ASP A 77 -11.76 0.97 16.24
C ASP A 77 -11.17 0.43 17.55
N ILE A 78 -12.03 0.00 18.49
CA ILE A 78 -11.64 -0.51 19.80
C ILE A 78 -11.69 -2.04 19.83
N SER A 79 -12.70 -2.66 19.23
CA SER A 79 -12.92 -4.12 19.27
C SER A 79 -11.83 -4.93 18.56
N ARG A 80 -10.94 -4.28 17.80
CA ARG A 80 -9.80 -4.91 17.12
C ARG A 80 -8.64 -5.29 18.04
N VAL A 81 -8.58 -4.74 19.26
CA VAL A 81 -7.52 -5.08 20.24
C VAL A 81 -8.09 -5.91 21.40
N PRO A 82 -7.30 -6.83 21.99
CA PRO A 82 -7.71 -7.57 23.19
C PRO A 82 -7.98 -6.68 24.39
N VAL A 83 -8.74 -7.22 25.35
CA VAL A 83 -9.11 -6.53 26.59
C VAL A 83 -8.42 -7.20 27.77
N MET A 84 -7.80 -6.37 28.62
CA MET A 84 -7.36 -6.74 29.95
C MET A 84 -8.44 -6.29 30.95
N ILE A 85 -9.10 -7.24 31.60
CA ILE A 85 -10.19 -6.99 32.54
C ILE A 85 -9.57 -6.90 33.93
N ASP A 86 -9.64 -5.71 34.53
CA ASP A 86 -9.03 -5.41 35.81
C ASP A 86 -10.07 -5.20 36.92
N SER A 87 -9.95 -5.97 37.99
CA SER A 87 -10.73 -5.79 39.22
C SER A 87 -10.14 -6.57 40.38
N SER A 88 -10.30 -6.03 41.59
CA SER A 88 -10.04 -6.68 42.87
C SER A 88 -11.11 -7.70 43.28
N LYS A 89 -12.24 -7.76 42.55
CA LYS A 89 -13.40 -8.60 42.86
C LYS A 89 -13.62 -9.65 41.77
N TRP A 90 -13.67 -10.92 42.16
CA TRP A 90 -13.82 -12.02 41.22
C TRP A 90 -15.12 -11.93 40.40
N GLU A 91 -16.21 -11.50 41.04
CA GLU A 91 -17.53 -11.39 40.38
C GLU A 91 -17.51 -10.43 39.18
N VAL A 92 -16.70 -9.36 39.25
CA VAL A 92 -16.55 -8.36 38.19
C VAL A 92 -15.70 -8.93 37.04
N LEU A 93 -14.59 -9.60 37.36
CA LEU A 93 -13.75 -10.30 36.37
C LEU A 93 -14.59 -11.33 35.59
N GLU A 94 -15.37 -12.15 36.29
CA GLU A 94 -16.21 -13.18 35.69
C GLU A 94 -17.33 -12.57 34.83
N ALA A 95 -17.95 -11.46 35.26
CA ALA A 95 -18.95 -10.76 34.47
C ALA A 95 -18.34 -10.19 33.17
N GLY A 96 -17.16 -9.59 33.25
CA GLY A 96 -16.48 -9.05 32.08
C GLY A 96 -16.05 -10.12 31.07
N LEU A 97 -15.50 -11.24 31.55
CA LEU A 97 -15.07 -12.37 30.70
C LEU A 97 -16.22 -12.96 29.87
N LYS A 98 -17.45 -12.92 30.39
CA LYS A 98 -18.65 -13.37 29.67
C LYS A 98 -19.08 -12.44 28.52
N CYS A 99 -18.50 -11.24 28.43
CA CYS A 99 -18.91 -10.20 27.48
C CYS A 99 -17.93 -10.00 26.32
N VAL A 100 -16.73 -10.56 26.40
CA VAL A 100 -15.64 -10.29 25.45
C VAL A 100 -15.51 -11.40 24.40
N GLN A 101 -15.15 -11.02 23.19
CA GLN A 101 -14.86 -11.95 22.10
C GLN A 101 -13.35 -12.14 21.95
N GLY A 102 -12.92 -13.35 21.64
CA GLY A 102 -11.49 -13.68 21.57
C GLY A 102 -10.87 -13.92 22.96
N LYS A 103 -9.54 -13.86 23.02
CA LYS A 103 -8.77 -14.17 24.23
C LYS A 103 -8.51 -12.91 25.04
N ALA A 104 -9.20 -12.76 26.16
CA ALA A 104 -8.98 -11.67 27.12
C ALA A 104 -7.89 -12.01 28.13
N VAL A 105 -7.42 -11.00 28.86
CA VAL A 105 -6.46 -11.14 29.95
C VAL A 105 -7.14 -10.74 31.26
N VAL A 106 -7.01 -11.56 32.30
CA VAL A 106 -7.48 -11.24 33.65
C VAL A 106 -6.37 -10.54 34.42
N ASN A 107 -6.62 -9.34 34.94
CA ASN A 107 -5.70 -8.57 35.76
C ASN A 107 -6.32 -8.34 37.15
N SER A 108 -5.85 -8.96 38.23
CA SER A 108 -4.92 -10.08 38.30
C SER A 108 -5.45 -11.11 39.28
N ILE A 109 -4.84 -12.29 39.30
CA ILE A 109 -5.01 -13.27 40.38
C ILE A 109 -3.70 -13.39 41.15
N SER A 110 -3.76 -13.73 42.44
CA SER A 110 -2.57 -13.87 43.28
C SER A 110 -2.80 -14.88 44.41
N MET A 111 -1.75 -15.19 45.17
CA MET A 111 -1.79 -16.13 46.30
C MET A 111 -2.08 -15.43 47.64
N LYS A 112 -2.47 -14.14 47.65
CA LYS A 112 -2.71 -13.36 48.87
C LYS A 112 -3.75 -13.97 49.83
N GLU A 113 -4.75 -14.66 49.28
CA GLU A 113 -5.84 -15.34 50.01
C GLU A 113 -5.55 -16.85 50.20
N GLY A 114 -4.36 -17.29 49.80
CA GLY A 114 -3.90 -18.67 49.84
C GLY A 114 -4.02 -19.41 48.51
N GLU A 115 -3.26 -20.50 48.38
CA GLU A 115 -3.20 -21.33 47.16
C GLU A 115 -4.55 -21.88 46.70
N ALA A 116 -5.44 -22.24 47.63
CA ALA A 116 -6.71 -22.87 47.29
C ALA A 116 -7.62 -21.93 46.48
N GLU A 117 -7.67 -20.65 46.85
CA GLU A 117 -8.45 -19.62 46.15
C GLU A 117 -7.80 -19.25 44.82
N PHE A 118 -6.47 -19.10 44.81
CA PHE A 118 -5.67 -18.89 43.60
C PHE A 118 -5.93 -19.96 42.53
N LEU A 119 -5.86 -21.24 42.90
CA LEU A 119 -6.11 -22.38 42.01
C LEU A 119 -7.57 -22.43 41.54
N ALA A 120 -8.52 -22.06 42.40
CA ALA A 120 -9.94 -22.00 42.02
C ALA A 120 -10.19 -20.92 40.95
N HIS A 121 -9.60 -19.74 41.12
CA HIS A 121 -9.65 -18.66 40.13
C HIS A 121 -8.94 -19.05 38.83
N ALA A 122 -7.72 -19.60 38.91
CA ALA A 122 -6.97 -20.06 37.74
C ALA A 122 -7.74 -21.08 36.88
N ARG A 123 -8.40 -22.07 37.51
CA ARG A 123 -9.26 -23.03 36.79
C ARG A 123 -10.37 -22.34 36.02
N LYS A 124 -11.07 -21.38 36.65
CA LYS A 124 -12.13 -20.63 35.99
C LYS A 124 -11.61 -19.77 34.83
N VAL A 125 -10.46 -19.10 35.01
CA VAL A 125 -9.83 -18.31 33.91
C VAL A 125 -9.54 -19.22 32.71
N ARG A 126 -8.96 -20.41 32.96
CA ARG A 126 -8.68 -21.41 31.94
C ARG A 126 -9.95 -21.92 31.26
N ASP A 127 -10.98 -22.26 32.04
CA ASP A 127 -12.25 -22.76 31.52
C ASP A 127 -12.97 -21.72 30.63
N LEU A 128 -12.75 -20.43 30.89
CA LEU A 128 -13.24 -19.31 30.08
C LEU A 128 -12.29 -18.94 28.92
N GLY A 129 -11.16 -19.64 28.76
CA GLY A 129 -10.23 -19.46 27.65
C GLY A 129 -9.40 -18.17 27.69
N ALA A 130 -9.25 -17.55 28.86
CA ALA A 130 -8.49 -16.30 29.04
C ALA A 130 -7.05 -16.54 29.54
N ALA A 131 -6.19 -15.55 29.32
CA ALA A 131 -4.86 -15.47 29.95
C ALA A 131 -4.95 -14.77 31.32
N ALA A 132 -3.93 -14.90 32.16
CA ALA A 132 -3.93 -14.32 33.50
C ALA A 132 -2.64 -13.56 33.81
N VAL A 133 -2.80 -12.34 34.33
CA VAL A 133 -1.76 -11.66 35.08
C VAL A 133 -1.69 -12.24 36.49
N ILE A 134 -0.51 -12.74 36.87
CA ILE A 134 -0.20 -13.30 38.17
C ILE A 134 0.66 -12.30 38.93
N MET A 135 0.07 -11.63 39.91
CA MET A 135 0.78 -10.65 40.72
C MET A 135 1.70 -11.37 41.72
N ALA A 136 2.93 -10.89 41.89
CA ALA A 136 3.89 -11.40 42.86
C ALA A 136 3.51 -10.98 44.31
N PHE A 137 2.37 -11.49 44.76
CA PHE A 137 1.77 -11.23 46.06
C PHE A 137 1.21 -12.55 46.61
N ASP A 138 1.80 -13.02 47.70
CA ASP A 138 1.39 -14.23 48.40
C ASP A 138 0.92 -13.93 49.84
N GLU A 139 0.82 -14.95 50.67
CA GLU A 139 0.34 -14.86 52.04
C GLU A 139 1.26 -14.03 52.96
N GLU A 140 2.53 -13.83 52.57
CA GLU A 140 3.53 -13.06 53.33
C GLU A 140 3.58 -11.58 52.92
N GLY A 141 3.00 -11.22 51.77
CA GLY A 141 2.93 -9.84 51.31
C GLY A 141 3.36 -9.67 49.85
N GLN A 142 3.59 -8.42 49.46
CA GLN A 142 4.14 -8.13 48.13
C GLN A 142 5.66 -8.29 48.14
N ALA A 143 6.21 -8.95 47.13
CA ALA A 143 7.64 -9.18 47.06
C ALA A 143 8.43 -7.95 46.61
N GLU A 144 9.30 -7.43 47.50
CA GLU A 144 10.13 -6.23 47.26
C GLU A 144 11.51 -6.55 46.66
N THR A 145 12.14 -7.66 47.04
CA THR A 145 13.47 -8.06 46.58
C THR A 145 13.42 -8.92 45.32
N ALA A 146 14.50 -8.95 44.53
CA ALA A 146 14.56 -9.78 43.32
C ALA A 146 14.38 -11.28 43.62
N ASP A 147 14.90 -11.76 44.75
CA ASP A 147 14.76 -13.14 45.22
C ASP A 147 13.30 -13.46 45.50
N HIS A 148 12.65 -12.67 46.35
CA HIS A 148 11.27 -12.91 46.74
C HIS A 148 10.32 -12.79 45.53
N LYS A 149 10.55 -11.83 44.62
CA LYS A 149 9.75 -11.67 43.39
C LYS A 149 9.81 -12.94 42.53
N PHE A 150 11.00 -13.50 42.36
CA PHE A 150 11.19 -14.72 41.59
C PHE A 150 10.60 -15.96 42.28
N GLU A 151 10.80 -16.11 43.59
CA GLU A 151 10.28 -17.24 44.38
C GLU A 151 8.75 -17.35 44.28
N ILE A 152 8.03 -16.22 44.41
CA ILE A 152 6.57 -16.21 44.24
C ILE A 152 6.17 -16.60 42.80
N CYS A 153 6.85 -16.04 41.78
CA CYS A 153 6.56 -16.35 40.38
C CYS A 153 6.83 -17.82 40.04
N GLU A 154 7.93 -18.40 40.55
CA GLU A 154 8.28 -19.81 40.37
C GLU A 154 7.27 -20.74 41.07
N ARG A 155 6.87 -20.41 42.31
CA ARG A 155 5.82 -21.14 43.04
C ARG A 155 4.50 -21.12 42.26
N ALA A 156 4.06 -19.94 41.82
CA ALA A 156 2.83 -19.80 41.04
C ALA A 156 2.90 -20.52 39.69
N TYR A 157 4.03 -20.44 38.96
CA TYR A 157 4.23 -21.16 37.71
C TYR A 157 4.07 -22.66 37.90
N ASN A 158 4.72 -23.23 38.92
CA ASN A 158 4.65 -24.66 39.21
C ASN A 158 3.24 -25.11 39.58
N LEU A 159 2.50 -24.33 40.36
CA LEU A 159 1.10 -24.62 40.69
C LEU A 159 0.21 -24.58 39.44
N LEU A 160 0.33 -23.54 38.61
CA LEU A 160 -0.49 -23.36 37.41
C LEU A 160 -0.22 -24.43 36.36
N VAL A 161 1.05 -24.72 36.06
CA VAL A 161 1.43 -25.66 35.00
C VAL A 161 1.21 -27.10 35.46
N ASN A 162 1.63 -27.46 36.68
CA ASN A 162 1.60 -28.87 37.10
C ASN A 162 0.25 -29.32 37.69
N GLU A 163 -0.50 -28.44 38.36
CA GLU A 163 -1.77 -28.82 39.00
C GLU A 163 -3.01 -28.37 38.23
N VAL A 164 -2.95 -27.20 37.58
CA VAL A 164 -4.09 -26.66 36.81
C VAL A 164 -3.98 -27.02 35.34
N ASP A 165 -2.83 -27.44 34.83
CA ASP A 165 -2.59 -27.60 33.38
C ASP A 165 -2.98 -26.31 32.63
N PHE A 166 -2.49 -25.19 33.16
CA PHE A 166 -2.66 -23.86 32.58
C PHE A 166 -1.56 -23.66 31.53
N PRO A 167 -1.88 -23.26 30.28
CA PRO A 167 -0.88 -23.07 29.23
C PRO A 167 0.19 -22.06 29.66
N PRO A 168 1.48 -22.43 29.67
CA PRO A 168 2.57 -21.54 30.10
C PRO A 168 2.63 -20.20 29.34
N GLU A 169 2.28 -20.19 28.05
CA GLU A 169 2.21 -18.99 27.21
C GLU A 169 1.10 -18.00 27.59
N ASP A 170 0.13 -18.43 28.39
CA ASP A 170 -0.99 -17.61 28.89
C ASP A 170 -0.74 -17.06 30.30
N ILE A 171 0.42 -17.38 30.89
CA ILE A 171 0.85 -16.88 32.19
C ILE A 171 1.64 -15.59 31.98
N ILE A 172 1.15 -14.49 32.54
CA ILE A 172 1.81 -13.19 32.53
C ILE A 172 2.16 -12.83 33.97
N PHE A 173 3.42 -12.78 34.34
CA PHE A 173 3.81 -12.35 35.69
C PHE A 173 3.82 -10.83 35.80
N ASP A 174 3.29 -10.28 36.89
CA ASP A 174 3.57 -8.93 37.36
C ASP A 174 4.46 -9.02 38.62
N PRO A 175 5.79 -8.86 38.48
CA PRO A 175 6.72 -8.87 39.60
C PRO A 175 6.61 -7.65 40.53
N ASN A 176 5.59 -6.79 40.40
CA ASN A 176 5.37 -5.52 41.08
C ASN A 176 6.43 -4.46 40.77
N ILE A 177 6.04 -3.45 39.99
CA ILE A 177 6.80 -2.19 39.88
C ILE A 177 6.47 -1.31 41.08
N PHE A 178 7.49 -0.97 41.88
CA PHE A 178 7.37 -0.08 43.03
C PHE A 178 7.93 1.32 42.75
N ALA A 179 7.53 2.27 43.59
CA ALA A 179 7.97 3.66 43.50
C ALA A 179 9.42 3.82 43.97
N VAL A 180 10.24 4.49 43.17
CA VAL A 180 11.62 4.87 43.51
C VAL A 180 11.70 6.37 43.81
N ALA A 181 12.85 6.83 44.31
CA ALA A 181 13.09 8.22 44.69
C ALA A 181 12.04 8.79 45.68
N THR A 182 11.63 7.96 46.62
CA THR A 182 10.66 8.31 47.68
C THR A 182 11.31 9.02 48.88
N GLY A 183 12.64 9.03 48.95
CA GLY A 183 13.42 9.52 50.09
C GLY A 183 13.71 8.46 51.18
N ILE A 184 13.25 7.22 50.99
CA ILE A 184 13.53 6.06 51.85
C ILE A 184 14.62 5.22 51.17
N GLU A 185 15.71 4.94 51.88
CA GLU A 185 16.91 4.30 51.30
C GLU A 185 16.62 2.89 50.79
N GLU A 186 15.76 2.15 51.51
CA GLU A 186 15.31 0.81 51.17
C GLU A 186 14.56 0.75 49.83
N HIS A 187 13.98 1.87 49.37
CA HIS A 187 13.21 1.92 48.12
C HIS A 187 14.10 2.17 46.88
N ASN A 188 15.39 2.48 47.07
CA ASN A 188 16.29 2.82 45.96
C ASN A 188 16.54 1.64 45.02
N ASP A 189 16.53 0.41 45.55
CA ASP A 189 16.84 -0.81 44.79
C ASP A 189 15.62 -1.39 44.04
N TYR A 190 14.41 -0.87 44.23
CA TYR A 190 13.19 -1.48 43.72
C TYR A 190 13.16 -1.66 42.19
N ALA A 191 13.66 -0.69 41.42
CA ALA A 191 13.70 -0.80 39.96
C ALA A 191 14.73 -1.84 39.49
N VAL A 192 15.91 -1.88 40.11
CA VAL A 192 16.95 -2.89 39.82
C VAL A 192 16.47 -4.29 40.19
N ALA A 193 15.83 -4.43 41.35
CA ALA A 193 15.23 -5.68 41.80
C ALA A 193 14.19 -6.21 40.81
N PHE A 194 13.38 -5.32 40.22
CA PHE A 194 12.44 -5.68 39.16
C PHE A 194 13.16 -6.19 37.89
N PHE A 195 14.20 -5.51 37.43
CA PHE A 195 14.96 -5.94 36.25
C PHE A 195 15.63 -7.31 36.44
N ASP A 196 16.16 -7.57 37.63
CA ASP A 196 16.79 -8.85 37.93
C ASP A 196 15.76 -9.97 38.10
N ALA A 197 14.58 -9.69 38.66
CA ALA A 197 13.46 -10.62 38.64
C ALA A 197 13.03 -10.96 37.21
N CYS A 198 12.96 -9.97 36.30
CA CYS A 198 12.61 -10.20 34.89
C CYS A 198 13.57 -11.18 34.22
N LYS A 199 14.88 -10.98 34.38
CA LYS A 199 15.91 -11.86 33.82
C LYS A 199 15.76 -13.29 34.33
N ARG A 200 15.51 -13.45 35.64
CA ARG A 200 15.34 -14.76 36.26
C ARG A 200 14.08 -15.47 35.80
N ILE A 201 12.95 -14.76 35.72
CA ILE A 201 11.70 -15.29 35.20
C ILE A 201 11.91 -15.79 33.76
N LYS A 202 12.49 -14.96 32.88
CA LYS A 202 12.77 -15.37 31.49
C LYS A 202 13.74 -16.54 31.36
N ALA A 203 14.73 -16.64 32.25
CA ALA A 203 15.70 -17.72 32.22
C ALA A 203 15.14 -19.07 32.70
N ASN A 204 14.18 -19.07 33.65
CA ASN A 204 13.78 -20.28 34.37
C ASN A 204 12.31 -20.70 34.12
N LEU A 205 11.43 -19.77 33.72
CA LEU A 205 10.00 -20.01 33.53
C LEU A 205 9.67 -19.87 32.04
N PRO A 206 9.81 -20.95 31.23
CA PRO A 206 9.70 -20.87 29.78
C PRO A 206 8.28 -20.49 29.35
N HIS A 207 8.18 -19.80 28.21
CA HIS A 207 6.93 -19.30 27.61
C HIS A 207 6.18 -18.22 28.38
N ALA A 208 6.34 -18.13 29.71
CA ALA A 208 5.73 -17.11 30.52
C ALA A 208 6.14 -15.69 30.07
N ARG A 209 5.18 -14.77 30.17
CA ARG A 209 5.33 -13.36 29.83
C ARG A 209 5.46 -12.52 31.10
N ILE A 210 5.90 -11.28 30.95
CA ILE A 210 6.10 -10.34 32.07
C ILE A 210 5.42 -9.02 31.72
N SER A 211 4.62 -8.53 32.66
CA SER A 211 3.93 -7.24 32.66
C SER A 211 4.29 -6.41 33.89
N GLY A 212 3.87 -5.15 33.92
CA GLY A 212 3.90 -4.33 35.11
C GLY A 212 3.23 -2.96 34.93
N GLY A 213 2.73 -2.41 36.03
CA GLY A 213 2.18 -1.04 36.09
C GLY A 213 3.27 0.02 36.08
N LEU A 214 3.62 0.55 34.90
CA LEU A 214 4.74 1.50 34.74
C LEU A 214 4.54 2.78 35.56
N SER A 215 3.30 3.26 35.65
CA SER A 215 2.93 4.46 36.41
C SER A 215 3.32 4.44 37.89
N ASN A 216 3.61 3.26 38.46
CA ASN A 216 4.04 3.10 39.86
C ASN A 216 5.49 3.56 40.09
N VAL A 217 6.38 3.38 39.11
CA VAL A 217 7.81 3.74 39.28
C VAL A 217 8.00 5.22 39.60
N SER A 218 7.14 6.07 39.04
CA SER A 218 7.20 7.53 39.14
C SER A 218 6.15 8.09 40.12
N PHE A 219 5.65 7.29 41.06
CA PHE A 219 4.57 7.70 41.96
C PHE A 219 4.95 8.89 42.86
N ALA A 220 6.22 8.95 43.30
CA ALA A 220 6.74 10.03 44.13
C ALA A 220 6.64 11.42 43.48
N PHE A 221 6.53 11.48 42.14
CA PHE A 221 6.52 12.72 41.35
C PHE A 221 5.16 13.04 40.73
N ARG A 222 4.06 12.60 41.35
CA ARG A 222 2.70 12.99 40.95
C ARG A 222 2.59 14.52 40.84
N GLY A 223 2.13 15.00 39.68
CA GLY A 223 2.03 16.43 39.36
C GLY A 223 3.18 17.00 38.53
N ASN A 224 4.27 16.24 38.31
CA ASN A 224 5.35 16.61 37.39
C ASN A 224 5.38 15.64 36.20
N ASN A 225 4.57 15.91 35.17
CA ASN A 225 4.41 14.98 34.04
C ASN A 225 5.68 14.81 33.23
N VAL A 226 6.43 15.88 32.96
CA VAL A 226 7.69 15.82 32.20
C VAL A 226 8.69 14.87 32.86
N LEU A 227 8.83 14.98 34.18
CA LEU A 227 9.71 14.09 34.94
C LEU A 227 9.20 12.64 34.95
N ARG A 228 7.89 12.44 35.11
CA ARG A 228 7.28 11.09 35.09
C ARG A 228 7.48 10.41 33.74
N GLU A 229 7.24 11.11 32.64
CA GLU A 229 7.40 10.61 31.28
C GLU A 229 8.87 10.22 31.02
N ALA A 230 9.82 11.04 31.46
CA ALA A 230 11.24 10.68 31.39
C ALA A 230 11.58 9.42 32.21
N MET A 231 11.04 9.28 33.44
CA MET A 231 11.22 8.07 34.25
C MET A 231 10.62 6.82 33.59
N HIS A 232 9.46 6.94 32.95
CA HIS A 232 8.80 5.85 32.23
C HIS A 232 9.65 5.37 31.06
N SER A 233 10.12 6.29 30.23
CA SER A 233 10.94 5.98 29.06
C SER A 233 12.28 5.35 29.43
N VAL A 234 12.98 5.87 30.45
CA VAL A 234 14.24 5.28 30.93
C VAL A 234 14.00 3.91 31.57
N PHE A 235 12.93 3.72 32.34
CA PHE A 235 12.61 2.42 32.91
C PHE A 235 12.36 1.38 31.81
N LEU A 236 11.52 1.69 30.81
CA LEU A 236 11.26 0.77 29.69
C LEU A 236 12.51 0.45 28.89
N TYR A 237 13.38 1.43 28.65
CA TYR A 237 14.65 1.24 27.94
C TYR A 237 15.53 0.15 28.59
N HIS A 238 15.50 0.02 29.93
CA HIS A 238 16.21 -1.02 30.65
C HIS A 238 15.39 -2.29 30.91
N ALA A 239 14.07 -2.17 31.11
CA ALA A 239 13.20 -3.28 31.43
C ALA A 239 12.99 -4.24 30.24
N ILE A 240 12.83 -3.70 29.03
CA ILE A 240 12.57 -4.50 27.82
C ILE A 240 13.73 -5.46 27.53
N PRO A 241 15.00 -5.02 27.48
CA PRO A 241 16.14 -5.94 27.35
C PRO A 241 16.29 -6.91 28.53
N ALA A 242 15.81 -6.54 29.72
CA ALA A 242 15.81 -7.41 30.90
C ALA A 242 14.72 -8.51 30.85
N GLY A 243 13.77 -8.42 29.90
CA GLY A 243 12.76 -9.45 29.65
C GLY A 243 11.31 -9.01 29.81
N LEU A 244 11.02 -7.72 30.00
CA LEU A 244 9.65 -7.21 30.06
C LEU A 244 8.99 -7.31 28.66
N ASP A 245 7.87 -8.03 28.55
CA ASP A 245 7.16 -8.19 27.26
C ASP A 245 6.08 -7.13 27.03
N MET A 246 5.47 -6.65 28.11
CA MET A 246 4.34 -5.73 28.06
C MET A 246 4.33 -4.81 29.28
N ALA A 247 3.64 -3.68 29.22
CA ALA A 247 3.44 -2.81 30.38
C ALA A 247 2.13 -2.04 30.29
N ILE A 248 1.54 -1.77 31.45
CA ILE A 248 0.40 -0.85 31.59
C ILE A 248 0.96 0.58 31.60
N VAL A 249 0.65 1.31 30.54
CA VAL A 249 1.22 2.62 30.21
C VAL A 249 0.16 3.58 29.73
N ASN A 250 0.45 4.88 29.85
CA ASN A 250 -0.25 5.87 29.05
C ASN A 250 0.40 5.95 27.67
N ALA A 251 -0.11 5.15 26.72
CA ALA A 251 0.48 5.00 25.39
C ALA A 251 0.77 6.35 24.67
N GLY A 252 -0.07 7.36 24.89
CA GLY A 252 0.11 8.70 24.31
C GLY A 252 1.07 9.65 25.04
N GLN A 253 1.76 9.21 26.10
CA GLN A 253 2.69 10.03 26.91
C GLN A 253 4.11 9.46 27.00
N LEU A 254 4.44 8.39 26.26
CA LEU A 254 5.80 7.86 26.24
C LEU A 254 6.71 8.78 25.42
N THR A 255 7.67 9.42 26.08
CA THR A 255 8.70 10.24 25.41
C THR A 255 9.74 9.32 24.76
N ILE A 256 10.26 9.67 23.58
CA ILE A 256 11.35 8.91 22.97
C ILE A 256 12.61 9.08 23.83
N TYR A 257 13.30 7.97 24.14
CA TYR A 257 14.45 7.98 25.05
C TYR A 257 15.55 8.98 24.66
N ASP A 258 15.82 9.13 23.37
CA ASP A 258 16.84 10.04 22.84
C ASP A 258 16.41 11.52 22.81
N ASP A 259 15.11 11.80 22.95
CA ASP A 259 14.57 13.16 23.02
C ASP A 259 14.61 13.73 24.46
N ILE A 260 14.91 12.89 25.46
CA ILE A 260 15.06 13.34 26.85
C ILE A 260 16.35 14.17 26.97
N PRO A 261 16.30 15.42 27.48
CA PRO A 261 17.49 16.23 27.69
C PRO A 261 18.56 15.48 28.47
N ASP A 262 19.81 15.55 28.03
CA ASP A 262 20.93 14.79 28.60
C ASP A 262 21.04 14.91 30.13
N GLU A 263 20.90 16.13 30.66
CA GLU A 263 20.93 16.40 32.11
C GLU A 263 19.78 15.67 32.83
N LEU A 264 18.57 15.65 32.27
CA LEU A 264 17.42 14.97 32.89
C LEU A 264 17.54 13.44 32.76
N ARG A 265 18.00 12.96 31.61
CA ARG A 265 18.20 11.54 31.32
C ARG A 265 19.21 10.91 32.27
N GLU A 266 20.38 11.54 32.46
CA GLU A 266 21.41 11.07 33.38
C GLU A 266 20.86 10.95 34.81
N ARG A 267 20.10 11.94 35.28
CA ARG A 267 19.57 11.99 36.65
C ARG A 267 18.48 10.94 36.88
N VAL A 268 17.66 10.70 35.88
CA VAL A 268 16.65 9.64 35.90
C VAL A 268 17.33 8.26 35.86
N GLU A 269 18.34 8.06 35.01
CA GLU A 269 19.12 6.80 34.98
C GLU A 269 19.81 6.52 36.32
N ASP A 270 20.39 7.54 36.96
CA ASP A 270 21.02 7.42 38.28
C ASP A 270 20.05 6.83 39.31
N VAL A 271 18.78 7.25 39.28
CA VAL A 271 17.71 6.75 40.16
C VAL A 271 17.22 5.36 39.76
N ILE A 272 16.89 5.15 38.48
CA ILE A 272 16.30 3.89 37.99
C ILE A 272 17.28 2.71 38.12
N LEU A 273 18.58 2.96 37.96
CA LEU A 273 19.62 1.94 38.04
C LEU A 273 20.36 1.95 39.38
N ASN A 274 19.93 2.79 40.33
CA ASN A 274 20.61 3.01 41.61
C ASN A 274 22.14 3.12 41.48
N ARG A 275 22.63 3.95 40.54
CA ARG A 275 24.08 4.05 40.22
C ARG A 275 24.89 4.71 41.33
N ARG A 276 24.24 5.45 42.23
CA ARG A 276 24.89 6.30 43.22
C ARG A 276 23.99 6.58 44.44
N PRO A 277 24.56 6.77 45.65
CA PRO A 277 23.79 7.01 46.87
C PRO A 277 22.98 8.31 46.89
N ASP A 278 23.46 9.37 46.22
CA ASP A 278 22.82 10.70 46.16
C ASP A 278 21.93 10.88 44.92
N ALA A 279 21.51 9.79 44.26
CA ALA A 279 20.71 9.82 43.02
C ALA A 279 19.38 10.57 43.21
N THR A 280 18.66 10.28 44.30
CA THR A 280 17.37 10.90 44.62
C THR A 280 17.51 12.41 44.84
N ASP A 281 18.51 12.85 45.63
CA ASP A 281 18.76 14.27 45.89
C ASP A 281 19.09 15.02 44.59
N ARG A 282 19.94 14.42 43.75
CA ARG A 282 20.33 14.95 42.45
C ARG A 282 19.16 15.08 41.47
N LEU A 283 18.19 14.16 41.51
CA LEU A 283 16.99 14.24 40.70
C LEU A 283 16.08 15.38 41.20
N LEU A 284 15.97 15.55 42.52
CA LEU A 284 15.19 16.62 43.14
C LEU A 284 15.74 18.02 42.80
N GLU A 285 17.07 18.18 42.73
CA GLU A 285 17.73 19.44 42.32
C GLU A 285 17.29 19.92 40.93
N VAL A 286 17.04 18.99 40.00
CA VAL A 286 16.61 19.32 38.63
C VAL A 286 15.10 19.26 38.47
N ALA A 287 14.38 18.55 39.34
CA ALA A 287 12.93 18.38 39.25
C ALA A 287 12.17 19.71 39.21
N ASP A 288 12.65 20.73 39.94
CA ASP A 288 12.04 22.08 39.93
C ASP A 288 12.27 22.83 38.61
N LYS A 289 13.38 22.59 37.90
CA LYS A 289 13.62 23.18 36.56
C LYS A 289 12.61 22.64 35.53
N TYR A 290 12.14 21.41 35.73
CA TYR A 290 11.21 20.72 34.85
C TYR A 290 9.75 20.72 35.35
N LYS A 291 9.44 21.51 36.40
CA LYS A 291 8.06 21.79 36.81
C LYS A 291 7.39 22.75 35.82
N GLY A 292 6.92 22.22 34.69
CA GLY A 292 6.01 22.92 33.79
C GLY A 292 4.57 22.84 34.28
N ASP A 293 3.81 23.93 34.12
CA ASP A 293 2.37 24.00 34.45
C ASP A 293 1.64 22.76 33.93
N GLY A 294 0.96 22.07 34.84
CA GLY A 294 0.29 20.77 34.67
C GLY A 294 -0.90 20.73 33.71
N LYS A 295 -0.82 21.40 32.56
CA LYS A 295 -1.54 20.97 31.37
C LYS A 295 -0.73 19.85 30.74
N ALA A 296 -1.05 18.62 31.13
CA ALA A 296 -0.83 17.48 30.27
C ALA A 296 -1.30 17.90 28.86
N LYS A 297 -0.36 18.08 27.94
CA LYS A 297 -0.67 18.04 26.53
C LYS A 297 -1.21 16.64 26.32
N ALA A 298 -2.53 16.50 26.38
CA ALA A 298 -3.17 15.38 25.75
C ALA A 298 -2.55 15.29 24.35
N HIS A 299 -2.27 14.08 23.87
CA HIS A 299 -2.48 13.82 22.46
C HIS A 299 -3.99 14.02 22.20
N VAL A 300 -4.42 15.29 22.23
CA VAL A 300 -5.29 15.84 21.21
C VAL A 300 -4.62 15.39 19.91
N VAL A 301 -5.38 15.00 18.88
CA VAL A 301 -4.98 15.31 17.49
C VAL A 301 -4.17 16.58 17.59
N ASP A 302 -2.86 16.60 17.32
CA ASP A 302 -2.06 17.77 17.70
C ASP A 302 -2.76 18.99 17.11
N LEU A 303 -3.52 19.74 17.91
CA LEU A 303 -4.28 20.90 17.48
C LEU A 303 -3.50 22.12 17.96
N GLU A 304 -2.22 21.97 18.36
CA GLU A 304 -1.34 23.13 18.51
C GLU A 304 -1.25 23.89 17.19
N TRP A 305 -1.27 23.20 16.04
CA TRP A 305 -1.38 23.88 14.75
C TRP A 305 -2.70 24.66 14.61
N ARG A 306 -3.81 24.24 15.26
CA ARG A 306 -5.07 25.01 15.26
C ARG A 306 -4.94 26.39 15.94
N LYS A 307 -3.94 26.57 16.80
CA LYS A 307 -3.66 27.86 17.44
C LYS A 307 -2.81 28.78 16.57
N LEU A 308 -2.27 28.29 15.45
CA LEU A 308 -1.55 29.11 14.49
C LEU A 308 -2.51 30.04 13.74
N PRO A 309 -1.99 31.15 13.14
CA PRO A 309 -2.75 31.97 12.20
C PRO A 309 -3.34 31.13 11.06
N VAL A 310 -4.49 31.54 10.52
CA VAL A 310 -5.24 30.77 9.51
C VAL A 310 -4.38 30.38 8.30
N GLU A 311 -3.46 31.25 7.88
CA GLU A 311 -2.53 30.99 6.78
C GLU A 311 -1.61 29.80 7.08
N LYS A 312 -1.09 29.74 8.31
CA LYS A 312 -0.23 28.64 8.77
C LYS A 312 -1.01 27.36 9.06
N ARG A 313 -2.31 27.47 9.33
CA ARG A 313 -3.21 26.31 9.44
C ARG A 313 -3.48 25.69 8.09
N LEU A 314 -3.77 26.51 7.08
CA LEU A 314 -3.94 26.07 5.70
C LEU A 314 -2.65 25.43 5.16
N GLU A 315 -1.49 26.02 5.41
CA GLU A 315 -0.18 25.44 5.07
C GLU A 315 0.03 24.08 5.75
N HIS A 316 -0.23 23.96 7.05
CA HIS A 316 -0.11 22.71 7.79
C HIS A 316 -1.06 21.62 7.26
N ALA A 317 -2.33 21.98 7.04
CA ALA A 317 -3.35 21.08 6.52
C ALA A 317 -2.99 20.57 5.12
N LEU A 318 -2.47 21.44 4.25
CA LEU A 318 -1.98 21.06 2.93
C LEU A 318 -0.79 20.10 3.02
N VAL A 319 0.25 20.42 3.78
CA VAL A 319 1.46 19.58 3.90
C VAL A 319 1.15 18.21 4.52
N ARG A 320 0.19 18.14 5.46
CA ARG A 320 -0.19 16.89 6.13
C ARG A 320 -1.37 16.16 5.48
N GLY A 321 -2.05 16.74 4.49
CA GLY A 321 -3.19 16.13 3.81
C GLY A 321 -4.48 16.03 4.66
N ILE A 322 -4.66 16.95 5.62
CA ILE A 322 -5.78 16.97 6.58
C ILE A 322 -6.99 17.70 5.98
N THR A 323 -8.16 17.04 5.95
CA THR A 323 -9.40 17.62 5.38
C THR A 323 -10.40 18.12 6.41
N ASP A 324 -10.33 17.65 7.66
CA ASP A 324 -11.40 17.84 8.67
C ASP A 324 -11.75 19.31 8.97
N PHE A 325 -10.78 20.23 8.85
CA PHE A 325 -10.96 21.66 9.14
C PHE A 325 -10.83 22.57 7.91
N ILE A 326 -10.62 22.00 6.72
CA ILE A 326 -10.15 22.78 5.57
C ILE A 326 -11.16 23.82 5.10
N VAL A 327 -12.45 23.47 5.09
CA VAL A 327 -13.54 24.37 4.70
C VAL A 327 -13.64 25.54 5.68
N ALA A 328 -13.57 25.26 6.99
CA ALA A 328 -13.64 26.29 8.02
C ALA A 328 -12.45 27.25 7.98
N ASP A 329 -11.23 26.72 7.79
CA ASP A 329 -10.03 27.56 7.67
C ASP A 329 -10.02 28.37 6.37
N THR A 330 -10.50 27.79 5.27
CA THR A 330 -10.59 28.50 3.99
C THR A 330 -11.58 29.65 4.07
N GLU A 331 -12.72 29.46 4.76
CA GLU A 331 -13.68 30.53 4.99
C GLU A 331 -13.13 31.65 5.87
N GLU A 332 -12.42 31.31 6.95
CA GLU A 332 -11.78 32.31 7.81
C GLU A 332 -10.72 33.13 7.06
N ALA A 333 -9.93 32.47 6.21
CA ALA A 333 -8.97 33.15 5.33
C ALA A 333 -9.67 34.02 4.27
N ARG A 334 -10.79 33.55 3.70
CA ARG A 334 -11.59 34.31 2.71
C ARG A 334 -12.14 35.60 3.28
N LEU A 335 -12.69 35.56 4.50
CA LEU A 335 -13.23 36.73 5.18
C LEU A 335 -12.14 37.77 5.54
N SER A 336 -10.90 37.31 5.68
CA SER A 336 -9.74 38.15 6.01
C SER A 336 -9.00 38.67 4.77
N ALA A 337 -9.32 38.13 3.59
CA ALA A 337 -8.71 38.51 2.32
C ALA A 337 -9.56 39.55 1.57
N GLU A 338 -8.91 40.49 0.86
CA GLU A 338 -9.63 41.48 0.03
C GLU A 338 -10.41 40.84 -1.11
N ARG A 339 -9.91 39.70 -1.62
CA ARG A 339 -10.48 38.96 -2.75
C ARG A 339 -10.41 37.47 -2.44
N PRO A 340 -11.45 36.67 -2.76
CA PRO A 340 -11.40 35.22 -2.60
C PRO A 340 -10.20 34.57 -3.31
N LEU A 341 -9.79 35.11 -4.47
CA LEU A 341 -8.62 34.65 -5.22
C LEU A 341 -7.30 34.78 -4.41
N HIS A 342 -7.18 35.77 -3.53
CA HIS A 342 -5.95 35.96 -2.73
C HIS A 342 -5.74 34.84 -1.71
N VAL A 343 -6.77 34.08 -1.33
CA VAL A 343 -6.62 32.88 -0.49
C VAL A 343 -5.92 31.77 -1.27
N ILE A 344 -6.22 31.65 -2.56
CA ILE A 344 -5.56 30.71 -3.48
C ILE A 344 -4.13 31.16 -3.71
N GLU A 345 -3.92 32.37 -4.23
CA GLU A 345 -2.59 32.91 -4.57
C GLU A 345 -1.66 33.11 -3.35
N GLY A 346 -2.24 33.24 -2.15
CA GLY A 346 -1.52 33.43 -0.89
C GLY A 346 -1.29 32.13 -0.12
N PRO A 347 -2.05 31.87 0.96
CA PRO A 347 -1.76 30.78 1.90
C PRO A 347 -1.83 29.38 1.27
N LEU A 348 -2.75 29.14 0.32
CA LEU A 348 -2.86 27.83 -0.33
C LEU A 348 -1.67 27.56 -1.27
N MET A 349 -1.32 28.50 -2.16
CA MET A 349 -0.13 28.36 -3.01
C MET A 349 1.17 28.32 -2.20
N ALA A 350 1.26 29.05 -1.08
CA ALA A 350 2.41 28.95 -0.17
C ALA A 350 2.55 27.53 0.42
N GLY A 351 1.44 26.92 0.86
CA GLY A 351 1.44 25.52 1.28
C GLY A 351 1.84 24.55 0.16
N MET A 352 1.35 24.79 -1.05
CA MET A 352 1.69 23.96 -2.21
C MET A 352 3.16 24.10 -2.65
N ASN A 353 3.75 25.29 -2.52
CA ASN A 353 5.19 25.47 -2.75
C ASN A 353 6.01 24.65 -1.77
N VAL A 354 5.62 24.60 -0.48
CA VAL A 354 6.28 23.75 0.52
C VAL A 354 6.14 22.26 0.16
N VAL A 355 4.97 21.82 -0.28
CA VAL A 355 4.75 20.45 -0.79
C VAL A 355 5.68 20.17 -1.98
N GLY A 356 5.77 21.09 -2.94
CA GLY A 356 6.66 20.99 -4.10
C GLY A 356 8.15 20.91 -3.72
N ASP A 357 8.60 21.74 -2.77
CA ASP A 357 9.97 21.76 -2.26
C ASP A 357 10.31 20.46 -1.53
N LEU A 358 9.42 19.96 -0.67
CA LEU A 358 9.61 18.70 0.07
C LEU A 358 9.65 17.51 -0.88
N PHE A 359 8.78 17.49 -1.88
CA PHE A 359 8.74 16.45 -2.89
C PHE A 359 9.97 16.48 -3.81
N GLY A 360 10.39 17.67 -4.27
CA GLY A 360 11.62 17.86 -5.04
C GLY A 360 12.89 17.49 -4.26
N ALA A 361 12.90 17.73 -2.94
CA ALA A 361 13.96 17.29 -2.03
C ALA A 361 13.87 15.81 -1.65
N GLY A 362 12.80 15.11 -2.07
CA GLY A 362 12.59 13.69 -1.79
C GLY A 362 12.27 13.36 -0.33
N LYS A 363 11.74 14.34 0.42
CA LYS A 363 11.25 14.25 1.81
C LYS A 363 9.74 14.03 1.90
N MET A 364 9.03 14.20 0.78
CA MET A 364 7.61 13.90 0.61
C MET A 364 7.46 13.03 -0.63
N PHE A 365 6.47 12.15 -0.64
CA PHE A 365 6.25 11.17 -1.72
C PHE A 365 4.88 11.30 -2.33
N LEU A 366 4.67 10.68 -3.49
CA LEU A 366 3.48 10.87 -4.29
C LEU A 366 2.15 10.62 -3.53
N PRO A 367 2.01 9.58 -2.68
CA PRO A 367 0.78 9.39 -1.88
C PRO A 367 0.42 10.63 -1.05
N GLN A 368 1.43 11.23 -0.43
CA GLN A 368 1.26 12.41 0.41
C GLN A 368 0.92 13.65 -0.44
N VAL A 369 1.55 13.80 -1.61
CA VAL A 369 1.24 14.89 -2.55
C VAL A 369 -0.20 14.82 -3.05
N VAL A 370 -0.70 13.63 -3.35
CA VAL A 370 -2.11 13.44 -3.76
C VAL A 370 -3.07 13.74 -2.61
N LYS A 371 -2.72 13.37 -1.36
CA LYS A 371 -3.49 13.78 -0.16
C LYS A 371 -3.50 15.30 0.01
N SER A 372 -2.39 16.01 -0.24
CA SER A 372 -2.33 17.48 -0.24
C SER A 372 -3.22 18.10 -1.31
N ALA A 373 -3.25 17.51 -2.51
CA ALA A 373 -4.10 17.96 -3.61
C ALA A 373 -5.59 17.94 -3.24
N ARG A 374 -6.03 16.90 -2.53
CA ARG A 374 -7.41 16.79 -2.02
C ARG A 374 -7.77 17.96 -1.11
N VAL A 375 -6.87 18.34 -0.21
CA VAL A 375 -7.05 19.50 0.68
C VAL A 375 -7.13 20.80 -0.13
N MET A 376 -6.27 20.96 -1.13
CA MET A 376 -6.30 22.10 -2.06
C MET A 376 -7.64 22.19 -2.81
N LYS A 377 -8.10 21.08 -3.40
CA LYS A 377 -9.35 21.00 -4.18
C LYS A 377 -10.57 21.31 -3.31
N ALA A 378 -10.63 20.77 -2.09
CA ALA A 378 -11.69 21.07 -1.14
C ALA A 378 -11.74 22.56 -0.77
N SER A 379 -10.59 23.21 -0.62
CA SER A 379 -10.48 24.65 -0.36
C SER A 379 -10.98 25.47 -1.56
N VAL A 380 -10.51 25.15 -2.77
CA VAL A 380 -10.92 25.85 -4.00
C VAL A 380 -12.40 25.66 -4.30
N ALA A 381 -12.94 24.45 -4.09
CA ALA A 381 -14.37 24.16 -4.22
C ALA A 381 -15.23 25.05 -3.33
N HIS A 382 -14.77 25.34 -2.11
CA HIS A 382 -15.43 26.28 -1.20
C HIS A 382 -15.36 27.74 -1.69
N LEU A 383 -14.23 28.15 -2.29
CA LEU A 383 -14.03 29.52 -2.77
C LEU A 383 -14.75 29.83 -4.09
N LEU A 384 -15.00 28.82 -4.93
CA LEU A 384 -15.57 28.94 -6.28
C LEU A 384 -16.84 29.80 -6.36
N PRO A 385 -17.88 29.60 -5.52
CA PRO A 385 -19.10 30.42 -5.57
C PRO A 385 -18.82 31.91 -5.34
N PHE A 386 -17.90 32.23 -4.42
CA PHE A 386 -17.53 33.61 -4.10
C PHE A 386 -16.69 34.26 -5.20
N MET A 387 -15.86 33.45 -5.88
CA MET A 387 -15.07 33.91 -7.02
C MET A 387 -15.94 34.17 -8.25
N GLU A 388 -16.97 33.37 -8.49
CA GLU A 388 -17.93 33.60 -9.58
C GLU A 388 -18.71 34.90 -9.35
N GLU A 389 -19.20 35.12 -8.13
CA GLU A 389 -19.88 36.36 -7.73
C GLU A 389 -18.97 37.59 -7.85
N GLU A 390 -17.70 37.49 -7.44
CA GLU A 390 -16.71 38.56 -7.59
C GLU A 390 -16.34 38.83 -9.06
N LYS A 391 -16.18 37.78 -9.88
CA LYS A 391 -15.85 37.89 -11.31
C LYS A 391 -16.98 38.53 -12.10
N GLU A 392 -18.24 38.26 -11.75
CA GLU A 392 -19.40 38.96 -12.31
C GLU A 392 -19.42 40.45 -11.92
N LEU A 393 -18.98 40.78 -10.69
CA LEU A 393 -18.90 42.16 -10.19
C LEU A 393 -17.73 42.97 -10.79
N LEU A 394 -16.58 42.33 -11.06
CA LEU A 394 -15.35 42.99 -11.52
C LEU A 394 -15.07 42.85 -13.02
N GLY A 395 -15.76 41.95 -13.73
CA GLY A 395 -15.58 41.72 -15.17
C GLY A 395 -14.24 41.09 -15.57
N THR A 396 -13.54 40.42 -14.64
CA THR A 396 -12.14 39.95 -14.79
C THR A 396 -11.96 38.44 -14.54
N ALA A 397 -12.78 37.60 -15.16
CA ALA A 397 -12.66 36.15 -15.04
C ALA A 397 -11.34 35.57 -15.64
N GLY A 398 -10.47 34.93 -14.84
CA GLY A 398 -9.66 33.77 -15.28
C GLY A 398 -8.11 33.83 -15.34
N THR A 399 -7.37 34.27 -14.31
CA THR A 399 -5.89 34.15 -14.30
C THR A 399 -5.40 32.82 -13.68
N SER A 400 -4.56 32.06 -14.42
CA SER A 400 -3.92 30.78 -14.07
C SER A 400 -2.43 30.82 -14.44
N ASN A 401 -1.58 29.98 -13.83
CA ASN A 401 -0.14 29.86 -14.18
C ASN A 401 0.09 29.22 -15.56
N GLY A 402 -0.96 28.69 -16.17
CA GLY A 402 -0.95 28.05 -17.49
C GLY A 402 -2.02 26.96 -17.55
N ARG A 403 -2.59 26.73 -18.72
CA ARG A 403 -3.62 25.72 -18.97
C ARG A 403 -3.07 24.57 -19.80
N ILE A 404 -3.29 23.35 -19.35
CA ILE A 404 -2.72 22.13 -19.93
C ILE A 404 -3.86 21.16 -20.24
N LEU A 405 -3.95 20.73 -21.49
CA LEU A 405 -4.86 19.66 -21.87
C LEU A 405 -4.19 18.31 -21.67
N MET A 406 -4.87 17.35 -21.05
CA MET A 406 -4.40 15.98 -20.89
C MET A 406 -5.39 14.99 -21.49
N ALA A 407 -4.88 13.98 -22.20
CA ALA A 407 -5.71 12.93 -22.78
C ALA A 407 -4.96 11.59 -22.86
N THR A 408 -5.66 10.49 -22.56
CA THR A 408 -5.19 9.16 -22.97
C THR A 408 -5.63 8.95 -24.42
N VAL A 409 -4.67 8.63 -25.29
CA VAL A 409 -4.87 8.62 -26.75
C VAL A 409 -5.90 7.57 -27.19
N LYS A 410 -6.37 7.73 -28.43
CA LYS A 410 -7.40 6.88 -29.03
C LYS A 410 -7.08 5.38 -28.86
N GLY A 411 -8.08 4.64 -28.41
CA GLY A 411 -8.02 3.18 -28.27
C GLY A 411 -7.27 2.68 -27.04
N ASP A 412 -6.68 3.56 -26.23
CA ASP A 412 -6.12 3.24 -24.93
C ASP A 412 -7.08 3.67 -23.80
N VAL A 413 -7.11 2.88 -22.73
CA VAL A 413 -8.07 3.00 -21.62
C VAL A 413 -7.41 3.27 -20.28
N HIS A 414 -6.09 3.17 -20.18
CA HIS A 414 -5.40 3.33 -18.90
C HIS A 414 -5.10 4.81 -18.63
N ASP A 415 -5.47 5.26 -17.43
CA ASP A 415 -5.35 6.66 -17.04
C ASP A 415 -4.74 6.90 -15.65
N ILE A 416 -4.37 5.87 -14.90
CA ILE A 416 -3.80 6.03 -13.55
C ILE A 416 -2.63 7.03 -13.55
N GLY A 417 -1.63 6.82 -14.42
CA GLY A 417 -0.49 7.73 -14.55
C GLY A 417 -0.88 9.13 -15.04
N LYS A 418 -1.88 9.25 -15.92
CA LYS A 418 -2.40 10.54 -16.40
C LYS A 418 -3.02 11.33 -15.26
N ASN A 419 -3.86 10.67 -14.46
CA ASN A 419 -4.56 11.28 -13.34
C ASN A 419 -3.56 11.75 -12.28
N ILE A 420 -2.54 10.95 -12.00
CA ILE A 420 -1.43 11.34 -11.11
C ILE A 420 -0.75 12.63 -11.62
N VAL A 421 -0.37 12.69 -12.90
CA VAL A 421 0.26 13.89 -13.48
C VAL A 421 -0.68 15.09 -13.42
N GLY A 422 -1.96 14.92 -13.75
CA GLY A 422 -2.97 15.98 -13.69
C GLY A 422 -3.10 16.57 -12.28
N VAL A 423 -3.20 15.71 -11.27
CA VAL A 423 -3.24 16.10 -9.85
C VAL A 423 -1.97 16.86 -9.45
N VAL A 424 -0.79 16.36 -9.82
CA VAL A 424 0.50 17.02 -9.52
C VAL A 424 0.63 18.39 -10.21
N LEU A 425 0.09 18.55 -11.42
CA LEU A 425 0.08 19.85 -12.12
C LEU A 425 -0.91 20.82 -11.46
N GLN A 426 -2.12 20.38 -11.12
CA GLN A 426 -3.10 21.18 -10.37
C GLN A 426 -2.54 21.64 -9.02
N CYS A 427 -1.79 20.76 -8.34
CA CYS A 427 -1.04 21.09 -7.13
C CYS A 427 -0.07 22.27 -7.30
N ASN A 428 0.41 22.55 -8.51
CA ASN A 428 1.36 23.63 -8.79
C ASN A 428 0.70 24.86 -9.44
N GLY A 429 -0.63 24.97 -9.33
CA GLY A 429 -1.40 26.13 -9.79
C GLY A 429 -1.67 26.16 -11.30
N TYR A 430 -1.49 25.03 -12.00
CA TYR A 430 -1.88 24.90 -13.41
C TYR A 430 -3.35 24.49 -13.55
N ASP A 431 -4.02 24.98 -14.59
CA ASP A 431 -5.36 24.56 -14.95
C ASP A 431 -5.27 23.32 -15.85
N VAL A 432 -5.88 22.19 -15.46
CA VAL A 432 -5.77 20.92 -16.18
C VAL A 432 -7.12 20.54 -16.77
N VAL A 433 -7.18 20.46 -18.09
CA VAL A 433 -8.35 19.98 -18.84
C VAL A 433 -8.14 18.52 -19.22
N ASP A 434 -8.75 17.61 -18.47
CA ASP A 434 -8.66 16.17 -18.73
C ASP A 434 -9.80 15.69 -19.63
N LEU A 435 -9.47 15.20 -20.83
CA LEU A 435 -10.46 14.67 -21.79
C LEU A 435 -10.82 13.20 -21.55
N GLY A 436 -10.17 12.54 -20.58
CA GLY A 436 -10.36 11.14 -20.24
C GLY A 436 -9.58 10.19 -21.14
N VAL A 437 -10.19 9.05 -21.47
CA VAL A 437 -9.58 7.94 -22.20
C VAL A 437 -10.20 7.71 -23.57
N MET A 438 -9.49 6.98 -24.42
CA MET A 438 -9.87 6.70 -25.81
C MET A 438 -10.18 7.95 -26.64
N VAL A 439 -9.46 9.05 -26.40
CA VAL A 439 -9.80 10.34 -26.99
C VAL A 439 -9.26 10.44 -28.43
N PRO A 440 -10.10 10.68 -29.45
CA PRO A 440 -9.64 10.86 -30.83
C PRO A 440 -8.79 12.12 -31.00
N CYS A 441 -7.82 12.07 -31.93
CA CYS A 441 -6.93 13.20 -32.24
C CYS A 441 -7.69 14.50 -32.52
N ASP A 442 -8.73 14.48 -33.37
CA ASP A 442 -9.50 15.68 -33.67
C ASP A 442 -10.10 16.32 -32.42
N LYS A 443 -10.67 15.51 -31.52
CA LYS A 443 -11.23 16.00 -30.25
C LYS A 443 -10.16 16.61 -29.34
N ILE A 444 -8.96 16.02 -29.29
CA ILE A 444 -7.83 16.56 -28.52
C ILE A 444 -7.46 17.95 -29.05
N LEU A 445 -7.29 18.07 -30.36
CA LEU A 445 -6.81 19.31 -30.98
C LEU A 445 -7.90 20.39 -31.03
N ASP A 446 -9.16 20.01 -31.23
CA ASP A 446 -10.30 20.94 -31.19
C ASP A 446 -10.49 21.49 -29.77
N ALA A 447 -10.45 20.64 -28.75
CA ALA A 447 -10.53 21.06 -27.35
C ALA A 447 -9.33 21.92 -26.93
N ALA A 448 -8.13 21.63 -27.43
CA ALA A 448 -6.94 22.44 -27.17
C ALA A 448 -7.13 23.89 -27.65
N VAL A 449 -7.78 24.08 -28.80
CA VAL A 449 -8.13 25.40 -29.34
C VAL A 449 -9.29 26.01 -28.55
N GLU A 450 -10.37 25.27 -28.33
CA GLU A 450 -11.57 25.72 -27.62
C GLU A 450 -11.24 26.26 -26.22
N HIS A 451 -10.42 25.53 -25.47
CA HIS A 451 -10.02 25.90 -24.13
C HIS A 451 -8.82 26.85 -24.08
N ASN A 452 -8.24 27.24 -25.23
CA ASN A 452 -7.03 28.06 -25.33
C ASN A 452 -5.91 27.56 -24.42
N VAL A 453 -5.53 26.29 -24.59
CA VAL A 453 -4.52 25.66 -23.74
C VAL A 453 -3.10 26.05 -24.18
N ASP A 454 -2.20 26.18 -23.21
CA ASP A 454 -0.80 26.49 -23.43
C ASP A 454 0.01 25.24 -23.79
N MET A 455 -0.47 24.03 -23.45
CA MET A 455 0.21 22.75 -23.74
C MET A 455 -0.78 21.60 -23.92
N VAL A 456 -0.34 20.57 -24.65
CA VAL A 456 -1.05 19.29 -24.80
C VAL A 456 -0.19 18.16 -24.24
N GLY A 457 -0.74 17.35 -23.35
CA GLY A 457 -0.13 16.14 -22.79
C GLY A 457 -0.86 14.87 -23.22
N LEU A 458 -0.11 13.91 -23.76
CA LEU A 458 -0.63 12.62 -24.22
C LEU A 458 -0.12 11.48 -23.34
N SER A 459 -1.03 10.57 -22.98
CA SER A 459 -0.74 9.35 -22.22
C SER A 459 -1.06 8.08 -23.01
N GLY A 460 -0.25 7.04 -22.84
CA GLY A 460 -0.45 5.72 -23.45
C GLY A 460 0.27 4.59 -22.71
N LEU A 461 -0.40 3.45 -22.57
CA LEU A 461 0.09 2.23 -21.94
C LEU A 461 0.47 1.14 -22.95
N ILE A 462 -0.26 1.00 -24.05
CA ILE A 462 -0.02 -0.08 -25.02
C ILE A 462 0.80 0.40 -26.22
N THR A 463 1.39 -0.53 -26.97
CA THR A 463 2.25 -0.17 -28.10
C THR A 463 1.52 0.53 -29.26
N PRO A 464 0.26 0.22 -29.61
CA PRO A 464 -0.49 0.98 -30.61
C PRO A 464 -0.68 2.46 -30.25
N SER A 465 -0.65 2.82 -28.96
CA SER A 465 -0.79 4.19 -28.48
C SER A 465 0.36 5.08 -28.94
N LEU A 466 1.54 4.50 -29.20
CA LEU A 466 2.70 5.23 -29.71
C LEU A 466 2.46 5.80 -31.11
N ASP A 467 1.77 5.06 -31.98
CA ASP A 467 1.43 5.53 -33.32
C ASP A 467 0.39 6.64 -33.29
N GLU A 468 -0.58 6.54 -32.38
CA GLU A 468 -1.57 7.61 -32.17
C GLU A 468 -0.88 8.90 -31.70
N MET A 469 0.13 8.82 -30.82
CA MET A 469 0.93 10.00 -30.42
C MET A 469 1.71 10.61 -31.59
N VAL A 470 2.30 9.79 -32.47
CA VAL A 470 2.92 10.27 -33.71
C VAL A 470 1.90 10.95 -34.61
N TYR A 471 0.70 10.37 -34.73
CA TYR A 471 -0.39 10.93 -35.53
C TYR A 471 -0.86 12.28 -34.98
N VAL A 472 -1.01 12.42 -33.66
CA VAL A 472 -1.32 13.72 -33.05
C VAL A 472 -0.24 14.75 -33.36
N GLY A 473 1.05 14.40 -33.25
CA GLY A 473 2.14 15.30 -33.62
C GLY A 473 2.07 15.77 -35.09
N LYS A 474 1.80 14.85 -36.03
CA LYS A 474 1.61 15.19 -37.45
C LYS A 474 0.42 16.12 -37.66
N GLU A 475 -0.69 15.89 -36.98
CA GLU A 475 -1.89 16.71 -37.11
C GLU A 475 -1.71 18.10 -36.46
N MET A 476 -1.00 18.19 -35.34
CA MET A 476 -0.58 19.49 -34.76
C MET A 476 0.25 20.29 -35.76
N GLN A 477 1.24 19.65 -36.40
CA GLN A 477 2.03 20.27 -37.47
C GLN A 477 1.16 20.73 -38.64
N ARG A 478 0.25 19.86 -39.12
CA ARG A 478 -0.65 20.16 -40.24
C ARG A 478 -1.59 21.33 -39.94
N ARG A 479 -2.04 21.44 -38.69
CA ARG A 479 -2.91 22.53 -38.20
C ARG A 479 -2.15 23.81 -37.83
N GLY A 480 -0.82 23.82 -37.94
CA GLY A 480 0.02 24.99 -37.64
C GLY A 480 0.04 25.35 -36.16
N MET A 481 -0.18 24.37 -35.28
CA MET A 481 -0.08 24.53 -33.84
C MET A 481 1.38 24.75 -33.42
N THR A 482 1.60 25.54 -32.36
CA THR A 482 2.95 25.88 -31.87
C THR A 482 3.15 25.59 -30.39
N MET A 483 2.09 25.23 -29.66
CA MET A 483 2.18 24.89 -28.25
C MET A 483 3.03 23.62 -28.02
N PRO A 484 3.70 23.48 -26.85
CA PRO A 484 4.41 22.27 -26.48
C PRO A 484 3.54 21.01 -26.45
N LEU A 485 4.13 19.90 -26.92
CA LEU A 485 3.56 18.55 -26.86
C LEU A 485 4.33 17.70 -25.83
N LEU A 486 3.66 17.30 -24.75
CA LEU A 486 4.20 16.43 -23.71
C LEU A 486 3.80 14.98 -23.97
N ILE A 487 4.76 14.05 -23.89
CA ILE A 487 4.57 12.62 -24.14
C ILE A 487 4.90 11.83 -22.86
N GLY A 488 3.99 10.98 -22.40
CA GLY A 488 4.19 10.11 -21.24
C GLY A 488 3.37 8.81 -21.30
N GLY A 489 3.57 7.93 -20.31
CA GLY A 489 2.93 6.61 -20.20
C GLY A 489 3.89 5.44 -20.43
N ALA A 490 3.51 4.21 -20.02
CA ALA A 490 4.45 3.10 -19.81
C ALA A 490 5.19 2.64 -21.08
N THR A 491 4.57 2.73 -22.26
CA THR A 491 5.23 2.38 -23.53
C THR A 491 6.08 3.49 -24.12
N THR A 492 5.94 4.71 -23.60
CA THR A 492 6.70 5.86 -24.11
C THR A 492 8.14 5.84 -23.61
N SER A 493 9.04 6.40 -24.40
CA SER A 493 10.44 6.51 -24.02
C SER A 493 11.08 7.69 -24.74
N LYS A 494 12.14 8.22 -24.13
CA LYS A 494 12.96 9.28 -24.73
C LYS A 494 13.43 8.93 -26.13
N THR A 495 13.87 7.69 -26.34
CA THR A 495 14.33 7.23 -27.65
C THR A 495 13.19 7.18 -28.66
N HIS A 496 12.01 6.67 -28.30
CA HIS A 496 10.86 6.65 -29.20
C HIS A 496 10.42 8.08 -29.57
N THR A 497 10.28 8.96 -28.57
CA THR A 497 9.89 10.36 -28.79
C THR A 497 10.87 11.08 -29.71
N ALA A 498 12.18 10.94 -29.46
CA ALA A 498 13.22 11.54 -30.30
C ALA A 498 13.24 10.99 -31.74
N VAL A 499 12.98 9.70 -31.94
CA VAL A 499 13.10 9.05 -33.25
C VAL A 499 11.83 9.15 -34.09
N LYS A 500 10.64 9.16 -33.47
CA LYS A 500 9.35 9.01 -34.18
C LYS A 500 8.38 10.16 -33.98
N ILE A 501 8.31 10.78 -32.80
CA ILE A 501 7.29 11.80 -32.48
C ILE A 501 7.80 13.21 -32.75
N GLU A 502 8.95 13.60 -32.19
CA GLU A 502 9.51 14.94 -32.38
C GLU A 502 9.75 15.32 -33.86
N PRO A 503 10.26 14.43 -34.75
CA PRO A 503 10.37 14.76 -36.16
C PRO A 503 9.03 14.98 -36.87
N ALA A 504 7.91 14.54 -36.28
CA ALA A 504 6.58 14.74 -36.84
C ALA A 504 5.97 16.11 -36.49
N TYR A 505 6.56 16.83 -35.53
CA TYR A 505 6.08 18.13 -35.03
C TYR A 505 7.24 19.11 -34.84
N GLU A 506 7.56 19.85 -35.89
CA GLU A 506 8.66 20.82 -35.91
C GLU A 506 8.24 22.22 -35.41
N ALA A 507 6.95 22.54 -35.56
CA ALA A 507 6.38 23.86 -35.25
C ALA A 507 6.38 24.20 -33.76
N GLY A 508 6.46 23.20 -32.88
CA GLY A 508 6.59 23.37 -31.43
C GLY A 508 7.60 22.41 -30.80
N PRO A 509 7.86 22.52 -29.48
CA PRO A 509 8.68 21.56 -28.76
C PRO A 509 7.89 20.29 -28.45
N THR A 510 8.53 19.13 -28.62
CA THR A 510 8.02 17.83 -28.16
C THR A 510 8.90 17.34 -27.02
N VAL A 511 8.32 17.02 -25.86
CA VAL A 511 9.09 16.62 -24.66
C VAL A 511 8.54 15.34 -24.05
N TYR A 512 9.39 14.33 -23.95
CA TYR A 512 9.14 13.12 -23.15
C TYR A 512 9.31 13.43 -21.66
N VAL A 513 8.29 13.11 -20.88
CA VAL A 513 8.28 13.25 -19.41
C VAL A 513 8.21 11.87 -18.80
N THR A 514 9.16 11.55 -17.91
CA THR A 514 9.33 10.19 -17.37
C THR A 514 8.28 9.81 -16.34
N ASP A 515 7.87 10.77 -15.52
CA ASP A 515 7.09 10.55 -14.31
C ASP A 515 6.43 11.87 -13.89
N ALA A 516 5.47 11.80 -12.97
CA ALA A 516 4.71 12.98 -12.54
C ALA A 516 5.62 13.98 -11.84
N SER A 517 6.67 13.51 -11.16
CA SER A 517 7.57 14.38 -10.43
C SER A 517 8.32 15.39 -11.29
N ARG A 518 8.64 14.99 -12.52
CA ARG A 518 9.34 15.85 -13.48
C ARG A 518 8.41 16.73 -14.29
N ALA A 519 7.12 16.39 -14.36
CA ALA A 519 6.15 17.14 -15.17
C ALA A 519 6.12 18.62 -14.80
N VAL A 520 6.11 18.95 -13.51
CA VAL A 520 6.08 20.33 -13.00
C VAL A 520 7.29 21.14 -13.48
N GLY A 521 8.50 20.59 -13.32
CA GLY A 521 9.73 21.26 -13.72
C GLY A 521 9.86 21.42 -15.24
N VAL A 522 9.31 20.50 -16.02
CA VAL A 522 9.26 20.59 -17.49
C VAL A 522 8.29 21.69 -17.92
N VAL A 523 7.06 21.68 -17.40
CA VAL A 523 6.02 22.67 -17.71
C VAL A 523 6.49 24.07 -17.35
N GLY A 524 7.04 24.27 -16.14
CA GLY A 524 7.51 25.58 -15.69
C GLY A 524 8.62 26.15 -16.57
N LYS A 525 9.54 25.32 -17.08
CA LYS A 525 10.58 25.75 -18.03
C LYS A 525 10.01 26.13 -19.39
N LEU A 526 9.02 25.39 -19.87
CA LEU A 526 8.42 25.63 -21.19
C LEU A 526 7.49 26.85 -21.22
N LEU A 527 6.88 27.22 -20.08
CA LEU A 527 6.07 28.45 -19.94
C LEU A 527 6.88 29.68 -19.52
N GLY A 528 8.04 29.49 -18.88
CA GLY A 528 8.85 30.57 -18.36
C GLY A 528 9.82 31.19 -19.37
N ASP A 529 10.56 32.22 -18.93
CA ASP A 529 11.49 33.00 -19.75
C ASP A 529 12.66 32.17 -20.35
N THR A 530 12.92 30.98 -19.81
CA THR A 530 13.99 30.06 -20.26
C THR A 530 13.52 29.03 -21.29
N SER A 531 12.29 29.15 -21.79
CA SER A 531 11.67 28.18 -22.70
C SER A 531 12.46 27.95 -23.99
N ALA A 532 13.04 29.01 -24.57
CA ALA A 532 13.83 28.91 -25.79
C ALA A 532 15.12 28.09 -25.58
N ASP A 533 15.86 28.36 -24.49
CA ASP A 533 17.09 27.65 -24.14
C ASP A 533 16.79 26.18 -23.81
N TYR A 534 15.74 25.93 -23.02
CA TYR A 534 15.33 24.56 -22.68
C TYR A 534 14.90 23.76 -23.91
N THR A 535 14.16 24.38 -24.83
CA THR A 535 13.75 23.76 -26.10
C THR A 535 14.96 23.40 -26.96
N PHE A 536 15.96 24.29 -27.04
CA PHE A 536 17.20 24.04 -27.77
C PHE A 536 17.96 22.84 -27.19
N ASP A 537 18.12 22.80 -25.86
CA ASP A 537 18.83 21.72 -25.17
C ASP A 537 18.17 20.36 -25.41
N ILE A 538 16.84 20.29 -25.30
CA ILE A 538 16.08 19.05 -25.54
C ILE A 538 16.21 18.59 -27.00
N ARG A 539 16.11 19.51 -27.98
CA ARG A 539 16.30 19.16 -29.39
C ARG A 539 17.70 18.61 -29.67
N SER A 540 18.74 19.23 -29.09
CA SER A 540 20.12 18.72 -29.18
C SER A 540 20.27 17.34 -28.56
N GLU A 541 19.61 17.11 -27.42
CA GLU A 541 19.63 15.81 -26.76
C GLU A 541 18.94 14.72 -27.58
N TYR A 542 17.83 15.05 -28.25
CA TYR A 542 17.09 14.13 -29.10
C TYR A 542 17.83 13.81 -30.39
N GLU A 543 18.56 14.77 -30.95
CA GLU A 543 19.46 14.52 -32.08
C GLU A 543 20.56 13.52 -31.71
N LYS A 544 21.18 13.67 -30.54
CA LYS A 544 22.17 12.71 -30.02
C LYS A 544 21.55 11.33 -29.81
N ALA A 545 20.34 11.26 -29.24
CA ALA A 545 19.63 10.01 -29.01
C ALA A 545 19.27 9.30 -30.33
N ARG A 546 18.81 10.04 -31.35
CA ARG A 546 18.57 9.52 -32.70
C ARG A 546 19.83 8.94 -33.32
N ALA A 547 20.94 9.69 -33.28
CA ALA A 547 22.21 9.24 -33.83
C ALA A 547 22.74 8.00 -33.11
N ALA A 548 22.60 7.93 -31.78
CA ALA A 548 22.98 6.76 -30.99
C ALA A 548 22.13 5.53 -31.32
N HIS A 549 20.80 5.71 -31.45
CA HIS A 549 19.89 4.63 -31.86
C HIS A 549 20.25 4.07 -33.23
N GLN A 550 20.48 4.93 -34.23
CA GLN A 550 20.89 4.51 -35.57
C GLN A 550 22.19 3.70 -35.55
N ARG A 551 23.22 4.17 -34.82
CA ARG A 551 24.48 3.42 -34.64
C ARG A 551 24.24 2.05 -33.98
N GLY A 552 23.42 2.00 -32.94
CA GLY A 552 23.11 0.76 -32.21
C GLY A 552 22.36 -0.28 -33.04
N GLN A 553 21.49 0.14 -33.96
CA GLN A 553 20.82 -0.77 -34.89
C GLN A 553 21.80 -1.30 -35.95
N SER A 554 22.66 -0.45 -36.51
CA SER A 554 23.67 -0.87 -37.49
C SER A 554 24.71 -1.88 -36.97
N ALA A 555 24.89 -1.98 -35.65
CA ALA A 555 25.91 -2.82 -35.03
C ALA A 555 25.45 -4.27 -34.73
N LYS A 556 24.15 -4.60 -34.86
CA LYS A 556 23.61 -5.92 -34.52
C LYS A 556 23.38 -6.75 -35.79
N SER A 557 24.13 -7.86 -35.92
CA SER A 557 23.88 -8.84 -36.98
C SER A 557 22.51 -9.52 -36.80
N ARG A 558 21.75 -9.60 -37.88
CA ARG A 558 20.39 -10.14 -37.95
C ARG A 558 20.36 -11.28 -38.96
N LEU A 559 19.56 -12.29 -38.66
CA LEU A 559 19.35 -13.48 -39.48
C LEU A 559 18.14 -13.28 -40.39
N THR A 560 18.17 -13.88 -41.57
CA THR A 560 16.95 -14.09 -42.36
C THR A 560 15.96 -14.95 -41.56
N LEU A 561 14.66 -14.85 -41.86
CA LEU A 561 13.64 -15.65 -41.20
C LEU A 561 13.92 -17.15 -41.34
N LYS A 562 14.45 -17.56 -42.51
CA LYS A 562 14.84 -18.94 -42.75
C LYS A 562 15.95 -19.40 -41.81
N GLU A 563 17.04 -18.64 -41.71
CA GLU A 563 18.15 -18.97 -40.81
C GLU A 563 17.71 -18.99 -39.34
N ALA A 564 16.79 -18.09 -38.93
CA ALA A 564 16.22 -18.11 -37.60
C ALA A 564 15.38 -19.37 -37.34
N ARG A 565 14.57 -19.81 -38.32
CA ARG A 565 13.79 -21.06 -38.26
C ARG A 565 14.64 -22.32 -38.28
N ASP A 566 15.84 -22.25 -38.84
CA ASP A 566 16.82 -23.35 -38.83
C ASP A 566 17.54 -23.49 -37.46
N ASN A 567 17.36 -22.53 -36.54
CA ASN A 567 17.89 -22.57 -35.16
C ASN A 567 16.76 -22.46 -34.09
N PRO A 568 15.72 -23.31 -34.12
CA PRO A 568 14.61 -23.23 -33.16
C PRO A 568 15.03 -23.76 -31.79
N TRP A 569 14.27 -23.43 -30.74
CA TRP A 569 14.33 -24.25 -29.54
C TRP A 569 13.67 -25.59 -29.86
N THR A 570 14.29 -26.70 -29.44
CA THR A 570 13.75 -28.04 -29.68
C THR A 570 14.10 -28.97 -28.53
N THR A 571 13.25 -29.96 -28.33
CA THR A 571 13.44 -31.04 -27.37
C THR A 571 13.15 -32.38 -28.04
N ASN A 572 13.45 -33.49 -27.36
CA ASN A 572 13.13 -34.81 -27.87
C ASN A 572 11.64 -35.12 -27.65
N TRP A 573 10.81 -34.65 -28.57
CA TRP A 573 9.36 -34.87 -28.56
C TRP A 573 8.95 -36.35 -28.54
N ALA A 574 9.79 -37.27 -29.04
CA ALA A 574 9.49 -38.70 -28.97
C ALA A 574 9.57 -39.27 -27.55
N ASN A 575 10.32 -38.61 -26.66
CA ASN A 575 10.50 -38.99 -25.26
C ASN A 575 9.74 -38.09 -24.28
N TYR A 576 8.90 -37.19 -24.78
CA TYR A 576 8.05 -36.32 -23.98
C TYR A 576 6.59 -36.58 -24.34
N THR A 577 5.75 -36.82 -23.34
CA THR A 577 4.30 -36.93 -23.53
C THR A 577 3.67 -35.67 -22.94
N PRO A 578 3.15 -34.76 -23.77
CA PRO A 578 2.51 -33.56 -23.26
C PRO A 578 1.32 -33.90 -22.33
N PRO A 579 1.17 -33.21 -21.20
CA PRO A 579 0.14 -33.52 -20.24
C PRO A 579 -1.25 -33.18 -20.82
N LYS A 580 -2.18 -34.13 -20.72
CA LYS A 580 -3.57 -33.93 -21.13
C LYS A 580 -4.35 -33.18 -20.03
N PRO A 581 -5.04 -32.06 -20.35
CA PRO A 581 -5.92 -31.37 -19.40
C PRO A 581 -7.06 -32.25 -18.88
N THR A 582 -7.58 -31.94 -17.69
CA THR A 582 -8.71 -32.69 -17.10
C THR A 582 -10.02 -32.53 -17.86
N PHE A 583 -10.16 -31.48 -18.68
CA PHE A 583 -11.28 -31.25 -19.58
C PHE A 583 -10.83 -30.49 -20.85
N LEU A 584 -11.65 -30.54 -21.90
CA LEU A 584 -11.50 -29.70 -23.10
C LEU A 584 -12.72 -28.79 -23.25
N GLY A 585 -12.53 -27.62 -23.87
CA GLY A 585 -13.53 -26.56 -23.95
C GLY A 585 -13.33 -25.50 -22.87
N THR A 586 -14.37 -24.70 -22.60
CA THR A 586 -14.29 -23.52 -21.71
C THR A 586 -15.01 -23.74 -20.38
N LYS A 587 -14.56 -22.99 -19.36
CA LYS A 587 -15.23 -22.81 -18.06
C LYS A 587 -15.21 -21.35 -17.67
N THR A 588 -16.32 -20.89 -17.09
CA THR A 588 -16.51 -19.52 -16.63
C THR A 588 -16.59 -19.48 -15.11
N LEU A 589 -15.93 -18.49 -14.52
CA LEU A 589 -15.96 -18.13 -13.11
C LEU A 589 -16.62 -16.75 -13.02
N THR A 590 -17.82 -16.69 -12.46
CA THR A 590 -18.59 -15.45 -12.31
C THR A 590 -18.63 -15.03 -10.84
N ASN A 591 -18.42 -13.75 -10.55
CA ASN A 591 -18.37 -13.20 -9.19
C ASN A 591 -17.41 -13.98 -8.29
N TYR A 592 -16.20 -14.20 -8.77
CA TYR A 592 -15.17 -14.91 -8.05
C TYR A 592 -14.82 -14.17 -6.74
N PRO A 593 -14.69 -14.87 -5.59
CA PRO A 593 -14.47 -14.21 -4.30
C PRO A 593 -13.15 -13.43 -4.27
N LEU A 594 -13.23 -12.13 -4.01
CA LEU A 594 -12.06 -11.23 -3.95
C LEU A 594 -11.12 -11.59 -2.79
N GLU A 595 -11.65 -12.18 -1.72
CA GLU A 595 -10.90 -12.66 -0.56
C GLU A 595 -9.84 -13.69 -0.96
N LYS A 596 -10.16 -14.52 -1.97
CA LYS A 596 -9.22 -15.53 -2.50
C LYS A 596 -8.12 -14.92 -3.35
N LEU A 597 -8.30 -13.70 -3.82
CA LEU A 597 -7.32 -13.01 -4.66
C LEU A 597 -6.35 -12.18 -3.83
N ARG A 598 -6.75 -11.74 -2.63
CA ARG A 598 -5.93 -10.92 -1.72
C ARG A 598 -4.54 -11.50 -1.48
N ASP A 599 -4.45 -12.81 -1.25
CA ASP A 599 -3.19 -13.50 -0.94
C ASP A 599 -2.24 -13.66 -2.15
N PHE A 600 -2.74 -13.36 -3.36
CA PHE A 600 -1.99 -13.45 -4.61
C PHE A 600 -1.56 -12.08 -5.14
N ILE A 601 -1.83 -11.00 -4.40
CA ILE A 601 -1.41 -9.65 -4.79
C ILE A 601 0.11 -9.52 -4.67
N ASP A 602 0.77 -9.24 -5.80
CA ASP A 602 2.10 -8.63 -5.78
C ASP A 602 1.97 -7.13 -5.52
N TRP A 603 2.39 -6.72 -4.32
CA TRP A 603 2.38 -5.33 -3.87
C TRP A 603 3.54 -4.50 -4.43
N THR A 604 4.56 -5.12 -5.03
CA THR A 604 5.72 -4.37 -5.56
C THR A 604 5.30 -3.39 -6.67
N PRO A 605 4.49 -3.77 -7.69
CA PRO A 605 4.04 -2.82 -8.69
C PRO A 605 2.96 -1.85 -8.16
N PHE A 606 2.26 -2.19 -7.07
CA PHE A 606 1.39 -1.24 -6.37
C PHE A 606 2.19 -0.04 -5.85
N PHE A 607 3.27 -0.28 -5.10
CA PHE A 607 4.14 0.81 -4.64
C PHE A 607 4.82 1.56 -5.79
N ALA A 608 5.20 0.86 -6.87
CA ALA A 608 5.78 1.49 -8.04
C ALA A 608 4.80 2.45 -8.75
N THR A 609 3.50 2.13 -8.77
CA THR A 609 2.43 3.02 -9.27
C THR A 609 2.38 4.33 -8.49
N TRP A 610 2.72 4.28 -7.20
CA TRP A 610 2.82 5.43 -6.30
C TRP A 610 4.23 6.02 -6.23
N GLU A 611 5.10 5.75 -7.21
CA GLU A 611 6.49 6.21 -7.30
C GLU A 611 7.38 5.86 -6.08
N LEU A 612 6.96 4.91 -5.24
CA LEU A 612 7.72 4.39 -4.11
C LEU A 612 8.63 3.25 -4.58
N LYS A 613 9.95 3.51 -4.58
CA LYS A 613 10.94 2.57 -5.11
C LYS A 613 11.37 1.56 -4.05
N GLY A 614 11.01 0.30 -4.27
CA GLY A 614 11.44 -0.81 -3.43
C GLY A 614 10.63 -2.07 -3.72
N ARG A 615 11.07 -3.22 -3.20
CA ARG A 615 10.34 -4.49 -3.28
C ARG A 615 9.55 -4.71 -1.99
N TYR A 616 8.32 -5.17 -2.08
CA TYR A 616 7.55 -5.61 -0.91
C TYR A 616 8.07 -6.98 -0.40
N PRO A 617 8.11 -7.22 0.93
CA PRO A 617 7.75 -6.33 2.04
C PRO A 617 8.87 -5.38 2.48
N ALA A 618 10.10 -5.53 1.97
CA ALA A 618 11.27 -4.75 2.40
C ALA A 618 11.11 -3.23 2.29
N ILE A 619 10.26 -2.75 1.36
CA ILE A 619 9.95 -1.32 1.22
C ILE A 619 9.29 -0.72 2.49
N LEU A 620 8.56 -1.53 3.27
CA LEU A 620 7.90 -1.10 4.50
C LEU A 620 8.89 -0.74 5.61
N GLU A 621 10.09 -1.32 5.58
CA GLU A 621 11.17 -1.07 6.56
C GLU A 621 12.23 -0.10 6.00
N ASN A 622 12.02 0.42 4.79
CA ASN A 622 13.01 1.28 4.14
C ASN A 622 13.20 2.60 4.91
N GLU A 623 14.44 2.98 5.20
CA GLU A 623 14.75 4.21 5.95
C GLU A 623 14.19 5.49 5.30
N ARG A 624 14.07 5.50 3.96
CA ARG A 624 13.59 6.67 3.21
C ARG A 624 12.09 6.60 2.91
N TYR A 625 11.61 5.46 2.44
CA TYR A 625 10.24 5.30 1.94
C TYR A 625 9.30 4.61 2.94
N GLY A 626 9.82 4.04 4.03
CA GLY A 626 9.10 3.07 4.87
C GLY A 626 7.87 3.64 5.57
N GLU A 627 7.93 4.86 6.09
CA GLU A 627 6.78 5.52 6.70
C GLU A 627 5.65 5.72 5.68
N ALA A 628 5.92 6.40 4.57
CA ALA A 628 4.91 6.61 3.52
C ALA A 628 4.43 5.31 2.87
N ALA A 629 5.27 4.28 2.79
CA ALA A 629 4.90 2.96 2.29
C ALA A 629 3.95 2.23 3.26
N ARG A 630 4.19 2.32 4.58
CA ARG A 630 3.28 1.75 5.60
C ARG A 630 1.92 2.45 5.59
N ASP A 631 1.91 3.78 5.60
CA ASP A 631 0.66 4.56 5.57
C ASP A 631 -0.18 4.23 4.32
N LEU A 632 0.45 4.21 3.14
CA LEU A 632 -0.22 3.85 1.89
C LEU A 632 -0.72 2.40 1.91
N PHE A 633 0.06 1.49 2.48
CA PHE A 633 -0.32 0.08 2.58
C PHE A 633 -1.51 -0.12 3.50
N GLU A 634 -1.55 0.57 4.65
CA GLU A 634 -2.68 0.57 5.58
C GLU A 634 -3.95 1.09 4.92
N ASP A 635 -3.88 2.22 4.21
CA ASP A 635 -5.00 2.75 3.42
C ASP A 635 -5.48 1.74 2.36
N ALA A 636 -4.54 1.08 1.68
CA ALA A 636 -4.84 0.07 0.66
C ALA A 636 -5.52 -1.17 1.26
N GLN A 637 -5.07 -1.64 2.43
CA GLN A 637 -5.70 -2.76 3.14
C GLN A 637 -7.11 -2.38 3.59
N ALA A 638 -7.29 -1.19 4.17
CA ALA A 638 -8.60 -0.72 4.62
C ALA A 638 -9.60 -0.58 3.47
N MET A 639 -9.18 -0.01 2.34
CA MET A 639 -10.03 0.09 1.15
C MET A 639 -10.32 -1.30 0.57
N LEU A 640 -9.35 -2.21 0.55
CA LEU A 640 -9.55 -3.57 0.08
C LEU A 640 -10.57 -4.32 0.95
N ASP A 641 -10.52 -4.15 2.27
CA ASP A 641 -11.51 -4.70 3.20
C ASP A 641 -12.93 -4.19 2.88
N GLN A 642 -13.07 -2.90 2.61
CA GLN A 642 -14.35 -2.30 2.18
C GLN A 642 -14.81 -2.82 0.82
N MET A 643 -13.91 -2.87 -0.18
CA MET A 643 -14.20 -3.40 -1.52
C MET A 643 -14.77 -4.82 -1.45
N ILE A 644 -14.19 -5.65 -0.59
CA ILE A 644 -14.60 -7.03 -0.34
C ILE A 644 -15.97 -7.06 0.36
N ALA A 645 -16.11 -6.37 1.49
CA ALA A 645 -17.32 -6.41 2.31
C ALA A 645 -18.55 -5.87 1.57
N GLU A 646 -18.38 -4.78 0.83
CA GLU A 646 -19.45 -4.08 0.11
C GLU A 646 -19.57 -4.52 -1.36
N LYS A 647 -18.67 -5.39 -1.85
CA LYS A 647 -18.66 -5.93 -3.23
C LYS A 647 -18.69 -4.82 -4.29
N TRP A 648 -17.78 -3.85 -4.18
CA TRP A 648 -17.72 -2.72 -5.11
C TRP A 648 -17.43 -3.12 -6.56
N VAL A 649 -16.72 -4.23 -6.76
CA VAL A 649 -16.39 -4.77 -8.08
C VAL A 649 -16.68 -6.26 -8.17
N ALA A 650 -16.99 -6.73 -9.37
CA ALA A 650 -17.12 -8.15 -9.67
C ALA A 650 -15.88 -8.68 -10.36
N ALA A 651 -15.33 -9.79 -9.86
CA ALA A 651 -14.26 -10.52 -10.53
C ALA A 651 -14.83 -11.64 -11.40
N ASN A 652 -14.62 -11.56 -12.72
CA ASN A 652 -15.06 -12.58 -13.68
C ASN A 652 -13.87 -13.13 -14.46
N GLY A 653 -13.92 -14.41 -14.79
CA GLY A 653 -12.87 -15.06 -15.56
C GLY A 653 -13.41 -16.17 -16.44
N VAL A 654 -12.84 -16.34 -17.62
CA VAL A 654 -13.09 -17.48 -18.50
C VAL A 654 -11.77 -18.09 -18.90
N PHE A 655 -11.71 -19.42 -18.92
CA PHE A 655 -10.53 -20.15 -19.36
C PHE A 655 -10.93 -21.44 -20.06
N GLY A 656 -10.03 -21.99 -20.87
CA GLY A 656 -10.29 -23.22 -21.59
C GLY A 656 -9.03 -23.91 -22.09
N PHE A 657 -9.20 -25.15 -22.54
CA PHE A 657 -8.14 -25.98 -23.10
C PHE A 657 -8.59 -26.66 -24.37
N TRP A 658 -7.67 -26.75 -25.33
CA TRP A 658 -7.94 -27.35 -26.63
C TRP A 658 -6.75 -28.20 -27.08
N PRO A 659 -7.00 -29.26 -27.86
CA PRO A 659 -5.92 -29.96 -28.54
C PRO A 659 -5.20 -28.99 -29.49
N ALA A 660 -3.87 -29.01 -29.48
CA ALA A 660 -3.04 -28.12 -30.28
C ALA A 660 -1.86 -28.86 -30.91
N GLY A 661 -1.23 -28.23 -31.89
CA GLY A 661 0.02 -28.71 -32.46
C GLY A 661 0.79 -27.57 -33.12
N GLN A 662 2.12 -27.68 -33.11
CA GLN A 662 3.00 -26.73 -33.79
C GLN A 662 2.74 -26.72 -35.29
N ASN A 663 2.66 -25.53 -35.88
CA ASN A 663 2.55 -25.31 -37.32
C ASN A 663 3.55 -24.24 -37.75
N GLY A 664 4.81 -24.63 -37.92
CA GLY A 664 5.90 -23.69 -38.16
C GLY A 664 6.12 -22.79 -36.94
N ASP A 665 5.97 -21.47 -37.14
CA ASP A 665 6.05 -20.48 -36.07
C ASP A 665 4.70 -20.24 -35.37
N ASP A 666 3.65 -20.97 -35.73
CA ASP A 666 2.30 -20.83 -35.17
C ASP A 666 1.91 -22.03 -34.31
N VAL A 667 0.90 -21.85 -33.46
CA VAL A 667 0.22 -22.93 -32.75
C VAL A 667 -1.17 -23.11 -33.34
N ARG A 668 -1.40 -24.25 -33.99
CA ARG A 668 -2.71 -24.61 -34.52
C ARG A 668 -3.57 -25.20 -33.40
N VAL A 669 -4.80 -24.71 -33.28
CA VAL A 669 -5.77 -25.16 -32.27
C VAL A 669 -6.89 -25.92 -32.95
N TYR A 670 -7.20 -27.11 -32.47
CA TYR A 670 -8.23 -27.98 -33.04
C TYR A 670 -9.52 -27.90 -32.25
N LYS A 671 -10.64 -28.14 -32.95
CA LYS A 671 -11.98 -28.13 -32.34
C LYS A 671 -12.20 -29.23 -31.33
N ASP A 672 -11.61 -30.40 -31.57
CA ASP A 672 -11.73 -31.59 -30.74
C ASP A 672 -10.53 -32.52 -30.89
N ALA A 673 -10.55 -33.63 -30.14
CA ALA A 673 -9.46 -34.60 -30.08
C ALA A 673 -9.22 -35.37 -31.40
N SER A 674 -10.11 -35.26 -32.40
CA SER A 674 -9.86 -35.84 -33.73
C SER A 674 -8.74 -35.11 -34.50
N ARG A 675 -8.48 -33.85 -34.15
CA ARG A 675 -7.46 -32.99 -34.78
C ARG A 675 -7.63 -32.85 -36.30
N THR A 676 -8.87 -32.91 -36.79
CA THR A 676 -9.20 -32.81 -38.22
C THR A 676 -9.64 -31.41 -38.64
N GLU A 677 -10.39 -30.71 -37.79
CA GLU A 677 -10.90 -29.36 -38.03
C GLU A 677 -10.11 -28.36 -37.16
N THR A 678 -9.47 -27.38 -37.82
CA THR A 678 -8.84 -26.24 -37.14
C THR A 678 -9.92 -25.31 -36.61
N LEU A 679 -9.85 -25.00 -35.31
CA LEU A 679 -10.74 -24.04 -34.65
C LEU A 679 -10.18 -22.61 -34.75
N THR A 680 -8.88 -22.44 -34.48
CA THR A 680 -8.17 -21.17 -34.64
C THR A 680 -6.66 -21.42 -34.74
N GLN A 681 -5.87 -20.36 -34.92
CA GLN A 681 -4.42 -20.41 -34.92
C GLN A 681 -3.88 -19.21 -34.15
N PHE A 682 -2.95 -19.47 -33.22
CA PHE A 682 -2.19 -18.42 -32.55
C PHE A 682 -0.89 -18.21 -33.30
N HIS A 683 -0.64 -16.98 -33.73
CA HIS A 683 0.46 -16.65 -34.61
C HIS A 683 1.69 -16.19 -33.85
N GLY A 684 2.80 -16.90 -34.01
CA GLY A 684 4.06 -16.59 -33.36
C GLY A 684 5.00 -15.77 -34.22
N LEU A 685 5.83 -14.99 -33.54
CA LEU A 685 6.99 -14.29 -34.08
C LEU A 685 8.26 -14.92 -33.51
N ARG A 686 9.29 -15.02 -34.34
CA ARG A 686 10.58 -15.62 -34.02
C ARG A 686 11.66 -14.57 -33.89
N GLN A 687 12.54 -14.74 -32.90
CA GLN A 687 13.72 -13.90 -32.73
C GLN A 687 14.61 -13.95 -33.99
N GLN A 688 14.94 -12.80 -34.59
CA GLN A 688 15.88 -12.71 -35.74
C GLN A 688 17.27 -12.18 -35.35
N ILE A 689 17.56 -12.01 -34.07
CA ILE A 689 18.91 -11.66 -33.60
C ILE A 689 19.88 -12.83 -33.83
N SER A 690 21.03 -12.56 -34.45
CA SER A 690 22.10 -13.55 -34.51
C SER A 690 22.60 -13.83 -33.10
N LYS A 691 22.65 -15.11 -32.72
CA LYS A 691 23.15 -15.56 -31.41
C LYS A 691 24.68 -15.77 -31.40
N GLY A 692 25.34 -15.50 -32.52
CA GLY A 692 26.78 -15.72 -32.69
C GLY A 692 27.14 -17.19 -32.52
N SER A 693 28.28 -17.47 -31.90
CA SER A 693 28.75 -18.83 -31.57
C SER A 693 28.18 -19.39 -30.27
N GLN A 694 27.14 -18.79 -29.71
CA GLN A 694 26.45 -19.34 -28.54
C GLN A 694 25.36 -20.28 -29.05
N ASP A 695 25.33 -21.53 -28.57
CA ASP A 695 24.29 -22.55 -28.84
C ASP A 695 22.92 -22.16 -28.21
N LYS A 696 22.50 -20.90 -28.41
CA LYS A 696 21.22 -20.39 -27.95
C LYS A 696 20.25 -20.41 -29.13
N PRO A 697 19.01 -20.88 -28.92
CA PRO A 697 18.00 -20.89 -29.97
C PRO A 697 17.47 -19.50 -30.26
N ASN A 698 16.87 -19.37 -31.44
CA ASN A 698 16.02 -18.27 -31.86
C ASN A 698 14.58 -18.62 -31.49
N PHE A 699 14.17 -18.26 -30.26
CA PHE A 699 12.88 -18.65 -29.69
C PHE A 699 11.68 -18.13 -30.50
N CYS A 700 10.65 -18.97 -30.57
CA CYS A 700 9.28 -18.63 -30.93
C CYS A 700 8.31 -19.32 -29.95
N ILE A 701 7.14 -18.74 -29.69
CA ILE A 701 6.16 -19.31 -28.74
C ILE A 701 5.69 -20.72 -29.17
N SER A 702 5.65 -20.97 -30.48
CA SER A 702 5.28 -22.26 -31.05
C SER A 702 6.24 -23.38 -30.69
N ASP A 703 7.49 -23.05 -30.35
CA ASP A 703 8.52 -24.03 -30.06
C ASP A 703 8.19 -24.84 -28.80
N PHE A 704 7.36 -24.30 -27.89
CA PHE A 704 6.95 -24.97 -26.65
C PHE A 704 5.70 -25.85 -26.80
N CYS A 705 5.21 -26.04 -28.02
CA CYS A 705 4.11 -26.95 -28.36
C CYS A 705 4.67 -28.10 -29.20
N ALA A 706 4.30 -29.34 -28.88
CA ALA A 706 4.69 -30.48 -29.70
C ALA A 706 4.08 -30.37 -31.11
N PRO A 707 4.76 -30.89 -32.15
CA PRO A 707 4.23 -30.91 -33.51
C PRO A 707 2.86 -31.60 -33.63
N THR A 708 2.63 -32.65 -32.84
CA THR A 708 1.37 -33.38 -32.76
C THR A 708 1.06 -33.74 -31.31
N ASP A 709 -0.21 -33.99 -31.03
CA ASP A 709 -0.69 -34.54 -29.76
C ASP A 709 -0.50 -33.69 -28.50
N ASP A 710 -0.31 -32.37 -28.65
CA ASP A 710 -0.24 -31.41 -27.53
C ASP A 710 -1.58 -30.72 -27.25
N TYR A 711 -1.57 -29.80 -26.28
CA TYR A 711 -2.67 -28.98 -25.82
C TYR A 711 -2.20 -27.54 -25.58
N ILE A 712 -3.13 -26.60 -25.71
CA ILE A 712 -2.92 -25.20 -25.35
C ILE A 712 -4.09 -24.74 -24.47
N GLY A 713 -3.80 -23.86 -23.51
CA GLY A 713 -4.83 -23.18 -22.75
C GLY A 713 -4.96 -21.71 -23.12
N GLY A 714 -6.08 -21.11 -22.74
CA GLY A 714 -6.32 -19.67 -22.86
C GLY A 714 -7.13 -19.16 -21.69
N PHE A 715 -6.95 -17.89 -21.33
CA PHE A 715 -7.74 -17.24 -20.28
C PHE A 715 -7.99 -15.75 -20.55
N ALA A 716 -9.05 -15.23 -19.95
CA ALA A 716 -9.27 -13.81 -19.73
C ALA A 716 -9.92 -13.61 -18.36
N VAL A 717 -9.40 -12.70 -17.55
CA VAL A 717 -9.89 -12.37 -16.21
C VAL A 717 -10.01 -10.85 -16.05
N THR A 718 -10.94 -10.41 -15.22
CA THR A 718 -11.08 -9.03 -14.79
C THR A 718 -11.47 -8.97 -13.33
N ALA A 719 -11.02 -7.91 -12.64
CA ALA A 719 -11.54 -7.50 -11.35
C ALA A 719 -12.06 -6.06 -11.39
N GLY A 720 -12.34 -5.54 -12.59
CA GLY A 720 -12.71 -4.13 -12.83
C GLY A 720 -14.18 -3.90 -13.19
N LEU A 721 -15.06 -4.90 -13.11
CA LEU A 721 -16.49 -4.68 -13.40
C LEU A 721 -17.12 -3.85 -12.29
N GLY A 722 -17.46 -2.60 -12.59
CA GLY A 722 -17.89 -1.59 -11.62
C GLY A 722 -16.81 -0.54 -11.32
N GLU A 723 -15.58 -0.74 -11.81
CA GLU A 723 -14.43 0.15 -11.59
C GLU A 723 -14.74 1.59 -12.03
N SER A 724 -15.17 1.77 -13.29
CA SER A 724 -15.41 3.11 -13.84
C SER A 724 -16.49 3.89 -13.08
N ALA A 725 -17.55 3.23 -12.61
CA ALA A 725 -18.63 3.89 -11.88
C ALA A 725 -18.18 4.35 -10.49
N LYS A 726 -17.48 3.47 -9.75
CA LYS A 726 -17.01 3.77 -8.38
C LYS A 726 -15.88 4.79 -8.40
N SER A 727 -14.93 4.67 -9.33
CA SER A 727 -13.85 5.65 -9.50
C SER A 727 -14.40 7.03 -9.85
N LYS A 728 -15.36 7.10 -10.77
CA LYS A 728 -16.01 8.37 -11.13
C LYS A 728 -16.70 9.02 -9.93
N ALA A 729 -17.32 8.22 -9.05
CA ALA A 729 -17.93 8.75 -7.83
C ALA A 729 -16.90 9.39 -6.87
N PHE A 730 -15.68 8.84 -6.78
CA PHE A 730 -14.59 9.47 -6.04
C PHE A 730 -14.13 10.78 -6.71
N GLU A 731 -13.96 10.77 -8.04
CA GLU A 731 -13.55 11.95 -8.82
C GLU A 731 -14.57 13.10 -8.71
N GLU A 732 -15.86 12.79 -8.83
CA GLU A 732 -16.99 13.73 -8.67
C GLU A 732 -17.07 14.28 -7.23
N ALA A 733 -16.64 13.51 -6.23
CA ALA A 733 -16.51 13.95 -4.84
C ALA A 733 -15.20 14.73 -4.55
N GLY A 734 -14.31 14.88 -5.55
CA GLY A 734 -13.02 15.54 -5.38
C GLY A 734 -11.96 14.69 -4.66
N ASP A 735 -12.18 13.39 -4.54
CA ASP A 735 -11.30 12.45 -3.83
C ASP A 735 -10.39 11.69 -4.79
N ASP A 736 -9.47 12.43 -5.41
CA ASP A 736 -8.55 11.88 -6.42
C ASP A 736 -7.63 10.79 -5.82
N TYR A 737 -7.32 10.89 -4.51
CA TYR A 737 -6.55 9.88 -3.79
C TYR A 737 -7.26 8.52 -3.80
N ASN A 738 -8.50 8.48 -3.33
CA ASN A 738 -9.25 7.22 -3.27
C ASN A 738 -9.64 6.71 -4.66
N SER A 739 -9.84 7.59 -5.64
CA SER A 739 -10.01 7.16 -7.04
C SER A 739 -8.78 6.39 -7.55
N ILE A 740 -7.58 6.96 -7.38
CA ILE A 740 -6.32 6.33 -7.83
C ILE A 740 -6.03 5.06 -7.03
N LEU A 741 -6.22 5.09 -5.70
CA LEU A 741 -6.03 3.93 -4.83
C LEU A 741 -6.93 2.77 -5.24
N PHE A 742 -8.20 3.06 -5.52
CA PHE A 742 -9.19 2.08 -5.94
C PHE A 742 -8.85 1.48 -7.32
N LYS A 743 -8.49 2.29 -8.32
CA LYS A 743 -8.04 1.78 -9.64
C LYS A 743 -6.80 0.89 -9.50
N ALA A 744 -5.82 1.32 -8.71
CA ALA A 744 -4.60 0.55 -8.46
C ALA A 744 -4.90 -0.79 -7.78
N LEU A 745 -5.85 -0.84 -6.85
CA LEU A 745 -6.31 -2.09 -6.22
C LEU A 745 -7.06 -3.00 -7.21
N CYS A 746 -7.89 -2.45 -8.09
CA CYS A 746 -8.54 -3.23 -9.16
C CYS A 746 -7.50 -3.89 -10.08
N ASP A 747 -6.44 -3.16 -10.47
CA ASP A 747 -5.32 -3.71 -11.25
C ASP A 747 -4.60 -4.82 -10.50
N ARG A 748 -4.32 -4.62 -9.19
CA ARG A 748 -3.71 -5.65 -8.35
C ARG A 748 -4.56 -6.90 -8.25
N LEU A 749 -5.88 -6.75 -8.12
CA LEU A 749 -6.82 -7.88 -8.07
C LEU A 749 -6.91 -8.62 -9.41
N ALA A 750 -6.85 -7.92 -10.54
CA ALA A 750 -6.86 -8.55 -11.86
C ALA A 750 -5.61 -9.39 -12.10
N GLU A 751 -4.43 -8.88 -11.74
CA GLU A 751 -3.16 -9.62 -11.81
C GLU A 751 -3.13 -10.80 -10.83
N ALA A 752 -3.61 -10.59 -9.59
CA ALA A 752 -3.77 -11.65 -8.61
C ALA A 752 -4.72 -12.75 -9.10
N PHE A 753 -5.78 -12.39 -9.84
CA PHE A 753 -6.67 -13.37 -10.46
C PHE A 753 -5.96 -14.15 -11.57
N ALA A 754 -5.13 -13.50 -12.39
CA ALA A 754 -4.35 -14.20 -13.41
C ALA A 754 -3.36 -15.20 -12.78
N GLU A 755 -2.65 -14.82 -11.71
CA GLU A 755 -1.73 -15.69 -10.98
C GLU A 755 -2.47 -16.85 -10.29
N HIS A 756 -3.53 -16.55 -9.55
CA HIS A 756 -4.33 -17.56 -8.86
C HIS A 756 -4.99 -18.54 -9.83
N LEU A 757 -5.58 -18.04 -10.91
CA LEU A 757 -6.15 -18.90 -11.93
C LEU A 757 -5.08 -19.77 -12.57
N HIS A 758 -3.91 -19.22 -12.90
CA HIS A 758 -2.81 -20.00 -13.44
C HIS A 758 -2.36 -21.09 -12.48
N GLN A 759 -2.20 -20.80 -11.17
CA GLN A 759 -1.89 -21.83 -10.16
C GLN A 759 -2.94 -22.95 -10.16
N ARG A 760 -4.23 -22.61 -10.20
CA ARG A 760 -5.31 -23.61 -10.28
C ARG A 760 -5.31 -24.37 -11.61
N VAL A 761 -4.91 -23.74 -12.71
CA VAL A 761 -4.71 -24.42 -13.99
C VAL A 761 -3.63 -25.49 -13.87
N ARG A 762 -2.48 -25.16 -13.29
CA ARG A 762 -1.38 -26.13 -13.11
C ARG A 762 -1.76 -27.29 -12.19
N ARG A 763 -2.43 -26.99 -11.08
CA ARG A 763 -2.74 -27.95 -10.02
C ARG A 763 -4.02 -28.76 -10.24
N GLU A 764 -5.09 -28.11 -10.72
CA GLU A 764 -6.45 -28.66 -10.73
C GLU A 764 -6.99 -28.88 -12.15
N PHE A 765 -6.92 -27.86 -13.01
CA PHE A 765 -7.70 -27.85 -14.26
C PHE A 765 -6.96 -28.48 -15.44
N TRP A 766 -5.70 -28.11 -15.67
CA TRP A 766 -4.81 -28.87 -16.54
C TRP A 766 -4.22 -30.05 -15.75
N GLY A 767 -3.79 -29.79 -14.51
CA GLY A 767 -3.43 -30.83 -13.55
C GLY A 767 -2.08 -31.50 -13.83
N TYR A 768 -1.14 -30.80 -14.45
CA TYR A 768 0.20 -31.32 -14.72
C TYR A 768 1.16 -31.13 -13.54
N ALA A 769 0.78 -30.35 -12.51
CA ALA A 769 1.55 -30.15 -11.29
C ALA A 769 0.66 -30.16 -10.04
N PRO A 770 -0.06 -31.26 -9.74
CA PRO A 770 -1.00 -31.32 -8.61
C PRO A 770 -0.34 -31.11 -7.24
N ASP A 771 0.92 -31.55 -7.11
CA ASP A 771 1.73 -31.48 -5.90
C ASP A 771 2.52 -30.16 -5.77
N GLU A 772 2.28 -29.17 -6.64
CA GLU A 772 2.94 -27.86 -6.54
C GLU A 772 2.60 -27.17 -5.22
N THR A 773 3.63 -26.71 -4.50
CA THR A 773 3.52 -25.98 -3.22
C THR A 773 3.98 -24.52 -3.31
N ALA A 774 4.32 -24.02 -4.51
CA ALA A 774 4.82 -22.67 -4.71
C ALA A 774 3.80 -21.64 -4.20
N SER A 775 4.26 -20.70 -3.37
CA SER A 775 3.42 -19.65 -2.76
C SER A 775 4.17 -18.33 -2.63
N GLY A 776 3.43 -17.22 -2.51
CA GLY A 776 3.99 -15.88 -2.31
C GLY A 776 5.11 -15.51 -3.28
N ASP A 777 6.31 -15.24 -2.75
CA ASP A 777 7.50 -14.88 -3.51
C ASP A 777 7.93 -15.92 -4.56
N GLU A 778 7.61 -17.20 -4.36
CA GLU A 778 7.95 -18.25 -5.33
C GLU A 778 7.07 -18.16 -6.57
N LEU A 779 5.81 -17.78 -6.43
CA LEU A 779 4.91 -17.52 -7.57
C LEU A 779 5.37 -16.27 -8.33
N ILE A 780 5.72 -15.19 -7.62
CA ILE A 780 6.24 -13.95 -8.21
C ILE A 780 7.56 -14.21 -8.95
N ALA A 781 8.41 -15.07 -8.41
CA ALA A 781 9.66 -15.49 -9.04
C ALA A 781 9.47 -16.56 -10.14
N GLU A 782 8.22 -16.89 -10.48
CA GLU A 782 7.85 -17.85 -11.53
C GLU A 782 8.46 -19.25 -11.32
N LYS A 783 8.61 -19.69 -10.07
CA LYS A 783 9.15 -21.00 -9.71
C LYS A 783 8.13 -22.13 -9.88
N TYR A 784 7.57 -22.26 -11.07
CA TYR A 784 6.65 -23.30 -11.48
C TYR A 784 6.89 -23.69 -12.94
N ALA A 785 6.39 -24.86 -13.35
CA ALA A 785 6.49 -25.30 -14.74
C ALA A 785 5.38 -24.67 -15.60
N GLY A 786 5.73 -24.32 -16.85
CA GLY A 786 4.82 -23.68 -17.79
C GLY A 786 4.78 -22.15 -17.67
N ILE A 787 4.21 -21.50 -18.68
CA ILE A 787 4.13 -20.04 -18.79
C ILE A 787 2.73 -19.60 -19.26
N ARG A 788 2.41 -18.32 -19.05
CA ARG A 788 1.14 -17.70 -19.44
C ARG A 788 1.29 -16.46 -20.33
N PRO A 789 1.98 -16.52 -21.48
CA PRO A 789 2.27 -15.35 -22.31
C PRO A 789 0.99 -14.63 -22.76
N ALA A 790 1.04 -13.31 -22.68
CA ALA A 790 -0.06 -12.42 -22.99
C ALA A 790 0.23 -11.58 -24.25
N PRO A 791 -0.71 -11.48 -25.21
CA PRO A 791 -0.57 -10.60 -26.37
C PRO A 791 -0.33 -9.13 -25.99
N GLY A 792 0.75 -8.55 -26.50
CA GLY A 792 1.29 -7.23 -26.17
C GLY A 792 2.59 -7.28 -25.36
N TYR A 793 2.89 -8.40 -24.69
CA TYR A 793 4.17 -8.59 -24.00
C TYR A 793 5.30 -8.91 -24.98
N PRO A 794 6.58 -8.75 -24.58
CA PRO A 794 7.72 -8.98 -25.48
C PRO A 794 7.78 -10.36 -26.16
N ALA A 795 7.19 -11.40 -25.56
CA ALA A 795 7.14 -12.75 -26.13
C ALA A 795 6.08 -12.90 -27.24
N GLN A 796 5.03 -12.07 -27.20
CA GLN A 796 3.94 -12.06 -28.16
C GLN A 796 3.50 -10.61 -28.39
N PRO A 797 4.31 -9.78 -29.08
CA PRO A 797 4.10 -8.33 -29.12
C PRO A 797 2.91 -7.89 -30.00
N ASP A 798 2.35 -8.78 -30.84
CA ASP A 798 1.15 -8.48 -31.62
C ASP A 798 -0.10 -8.44 -30.72
N HIS A 799 -0.70 -7.26 -30.57
CA HIS A 799 -1.92 -7.05 -29.82
C HIS A 799 -3.15 -7.69 -30.48
N THR A 800 -3.16 -7.90 -31.80
CA THR A 800 -4.31 -8.41 -32.54
C THR A 800 -4.60 -9.88 -32.25
N GLU A 801 -3.64 -10.62 -31.68
CA GLU A 801 -3.83 -12.00 -31.22
C GLU A 801 -4.90 -12.12 -30.11
N LYS A 802 -5.24 -11.02 -29.43
CA LYS A 802 -6.38 -11.00 -28.50
C LYS A 802 -7.70 -11.30 -29.19
N ALA A 803 -7.90 -10.96 -30.48
CA ALA A 803 -9.16 -11.30 -31.16
C ALA A 803 -9.36 -12.81 -31.25
N ALA A 804 -8.33 -13.56 -31.62
CA ALA A 804 -8.41 -15.02 -31.69
C ALA A 804 -8.73 -15.62 -30.31
N LEU A 805 -8.09 -15.10 -29.25
CA LEU A 805 -8.33 -15.50 -27.87
C LEU A 805 -9.75 -15.14 -27.40
N PHE A 806 -10.23 -13.94 -27.71
CA PHE A 806 -11.57 -13.48 -27.31
C PHE A 806 -12.67 -14.31 -27.98
N ASN A 807 -12.49 -14.63 -29.26
CA ASN A 807 -13.44 -15.43 -30.03
C ASN A 807 -13.54 -16.87 -29.51
N ILE A 808 -12.41 -17.54 -29.25
CA ILE A 808 -12.43 -18.95 -28.83
C ILE A 808 -12.95 -19.14 -27.40
N LEU A 809 -12.76 -18.14 -26.52
CA LEU A 809 -13.23 -18.14 -25.14
C LEU A 809 -14.64 -17.53 -24.96
N ASP A 810 -15.21 -16.89 -25.99
CA ASP A 810 -16.43 -16.07 -25.89
C ASP A 810 -16.34 -15.01 -24.77
N VAL A 811 -15.17 -14.35 -24.66
CA VAL A 811 -14.79 -13.52 -23.49
C VAL A 811 -15.82 -12.46 -23.16
N THR A 812 -16.26 -11.67 -24.16
CA THR A 812 -17.18 -10.55 -23.91
C THR A 812 -18.49 -11.00 -23.31
N LYS A 813 -19.03 -12.12 -23.78
CA LYS A 813 -20.28 -12.66 -23.25
C LYS A 813 -20.10 -13.30 -21.87
N GLU A 814 -19.00 -14.03 -21.67
CA GLU A 814 -18.78 -14.82 -20.44
C GLU A 814 -18.27 -13.98 -19.26
N THR A 815 -17.51 -12.91 -19.53
CA THR A 815 -16.90 -12.08 -18.48
C THR A 815 -17.35 -10.63 -18.49
N GLY A 816 -17.83 -10.09 -19.62
CA GLY A 816 -18.11 -8.66 -19.81
C GLY A 816 -16.89 -7.83 -20.23
N ILE A 817 -15.75 -8.46 -20.52
CA ILE A 817 -14.56 -7.76 -21.03
C ILE A 817 -14.70 -7.49 -22.53
N GLU A 818 -14.46 -6.26 -22.95
CA GLU A 818 -14.51 -5.82 -24.34
C GLU A 818 -13.12 -5.45 -24.87
N LEU A 819 -12.93 -5.53 -26.19
CA LEU A 819 -11.73 -5.03 -26.87
C LEU A 819 -12.01 -3.69 -27.55
N THR A 820 -11.12 -2.73 -27.35
CA THR A 820 -11.12 -1.49 -28.13
C THR A 820 -10.60 -1.73 -29.55
N GLN A 821 -10.68 -0.71 -30.41
CA GLN A 821 -10.09 -0.73 -31.75
C GLN A 821 -8.57 -0.96 -31.75
N SER A 822 -7.90 -0.64 -30.63
CA SER A 822 -6.45 -0.87 -30.44
C SER A 822 -6.15 -2.15 -29.66
N PHE A 823 -7.15 -3.01 -29.45
CA PHE A 823 -7.05 -4.24 -28.65
C PHE A 823 -6.57 -4.01 -27.21
N ALA A 824 -6.90 -2.84 -26.64
CA ALA A 824 -6.92 -2.66 -25.20
C ALA A 824 -8.17 -3.35 -24.64
N MET A 825 -8.10 -3.85 -23.41
CA MET A 825 -9.24 -4.50 -22.75
C MET A 825 -9.99 -3.49 -21.88
N HIS A 826 -11.31 -3.56 -21.87
CA HIS A 826 -12.18 -2.79 -20.98
C HIS A 826 -13.05 -3.77 -20.17
N PRO A 827 -13.10 -3.71 -18.82
CA PRO A 827 -12.39 -2.78 -17.93
C PRO A 827 -10.87 -2.82 -18.04
N ALA A 828 -10.19 -1.73 -17.64
CA ALA A 828 -8.74 -1.61 -17.74
C ALA A 828 -8.03 -2.67 -16.88
N SER A 829 -8.54 -2.92 -15.68
CA SER A 829 -8.11 -4.00 -14.78
C SER A 829 -8.53 -5.39 -15.29
N SER A 830 -7.92 -5.81 -16.40
CA SER A 830 -8.14 -7.09 -17.07
C SER A 830 -6.84 -7.70 -17.58
N VAL A 831 -6.74 -9.03 -17.55
CA VAL A 831 -5.57 -9.78 -18.02
C VAL A 831 -6.05 -10.92 -18.92
N SER A 832 -5.40 -11.12 -20.07
CA SER A 832 -5.69 -12.24 -20.97
C SER A 832 -4.41 -12.80 -21.56
N GLY A 833 -4.35 -14.12 -21.74
CA GLY A 833 -3.20 -14.78 -22.35
C GLY A 833 -3.46 -16.24 -22.70
N ILE A 834 -2.42 -16.91 -23.16
CA ILE A 834 -2.41 -18.34 -23.46
C ILE A 834 -1.55 -19.09 -22.45
N TYR A 835 -1.81 -20.37 -22.24
CA TYR A 835 -1.05 -21.24 -21.34
C TYR A 835 -0.26 -22.29 -22.12
N PHE A 836 1.02 -22.44 -21.76
CA PHE A 836 1.87 -23.55 -22.19
C PHE A 836 2.29 -24.38 -20.97
N SER A 837 2.22 -25.71 -21.07
CA SER A 837 2.58 -26.62 -19.98
C SER A 837 4.00 -27.17 -20.08
N HIS A 838 4.71 -26.94 -21.19
CA HIS A 838 6.04 -27.52 -21.38
C HIS A 838 7.00 -27.00 -20.30
N PRO A 839 7.73 -27.87 -19.56
CA PRO A 839 8.53 -27.44 -18.41
C PRO A 839 9.67 -26.47 -18.76
N ASP A 840 10.21 -26.57 -19.99
CA ASP A 840 11.27 -25.68 -20.48
C ASP A 840 10.76 -24.40 -21.16
N SER A 841 9.44 -24.15 -21.13
CA SER A 841 8.89 -22.92 -21.68
C SER A 841 9.36 -21.71 -20.86
N VAL A 842 9.78 -20.64 -21.54
CA VAL A 842 10.30 -19.43 -20.89
C VAL A 842 9.75 -18.17 -21.54
N TYR A 843 9.67 -17.08 -20.78
CA TYR A 843 9.46 -15.76 -21.37
C TYR A 843 10.73 -15.28 -22.09
N PHE A 844 10.56 -14.80 -23.31
CA PHE A 844 11.62 -14.21 -24.12
C PHE A 844 11.11 -12.94 -24.80
N GLY A 845 11.99 -12.02 -25.17
CA GLY A 845 11.63 -10.90 -26.04
C GLY A 845 11.89 -11.24 -27.50
N VAL A 846 10.90 -11.12 -28.39
CA VAL A 846 11.07 -11.30 -29.84
C VAL A 846 12.19 -10.39 -30.38
N GLY A 847 12.29 -9.18 -29.83
CA GLY A 847 13.28 -8.19 -30.26
C GLY A 847 12.92 -7.59 -31.61
N LYS A 848 13.91 -7.12 -32.37
CA LYS A 848 13.68 -6.53 -33.70
C LYS A 848 13.57 -7.61 -34.79
N ILE A 849 12.62 -7.45 -35.70
CA ILE A 849 12.35 -8.35 -36.83
C ILE A 849 12.60 -7.65 -38.18
N GLU A 850 12.88 -8.45 -39.20
CA GLU A 850 13.16 -8.03 -40.57
C GLU A 850 11.91 -8.15 -41.45
N LYS A 851 11.97 -7.53 -42.64
CA LYS A 851 10.84 -7.46 -43.58
C LYS A 851 10.35 -8.82 -44.06
N ASP A 852 11.23 -9.79 -44.21
CA ASP A 852 10.88 -11.14 -44.65
C ASP A 852 9.92 -11.85 -43.66
N GLN A 853 10.11 -11.64 -42.36
CA GLN A 853 9.20 -12.12 -41.32
C GLN A 853 7.89 -11.36 -41.29
N VAL A 854 7.90 -10.04 -41.51
CA VAL A 854 6.68 -9.23 -41.60
C VAL A 854 5.80 -9.69 -42.77
N GLU A 855 6.38 -9.87 -43.95
CA GLU A 855 5.67 -10.36 -45.14
C GLU A 855 5.11 -11.77 -44.93
N ASP A 856 5.86 -12.64 -44.24
CA ASP A 856 5.39 -13.97 -43.89
C ASP A 856 4.27 -13.96 -42.86
N TYR A 857 4.36 -13.12 -41.83
CA TYR A 857 3.34 -12.94 -40.81
C TYR A 857 2.05 -12.37 -41.41
N ALA A 858 2.15 -11.38 -42.29
CA ALA A 858 1.03 -10.80 -43.03
C ALA A 858 0.27 -11.85 -43.85
N ARG A 859 0.99 -12.75 -44.54
CA ARG A 859 0.36 -13.89 -45.24
C ARG A 859 -0.34 -14.84 -44.27
N ARG A 860 0.29 -15.19 -43.14
CA ARG A 860 -0.28 -16.12 -42.15
C ARG A 860 -1.54 -15.56 -41.47
N LYS A 861 -1.59 -14.24 -41.25
CA LYS A 861 -2.70 -13.51 -40.62
C LYS A 861 -3.79 -13.06 -41.61
N GLU A 862 -3.56 -13.25 -42.91
CA GLU A 862 -4.41 -12.72 -43.99
C GLU A 862 -4.60 -11.19 -43.90
N MET A 863 -3.53 -10.49 -43.51
CA MET A 863 -3.50 -9.03 -43.38
C MET A 863 -2.61 -8.42 -44.46
N SER A 864 -2.81 -7.14 -44.75
CA SER A 864 -1.85 -6.40 -45.59
C SER A 864 -0.52 -6.22 -44.86
N VAL A 865 0.57 -6.10 -45.61
CA VAL A 865 1.90 -5.81 -45.02
C VAL A 865 1.86 -4.51 -44.24
N ASP A 866 1.21 -3.47 -44.78
CA ASP A 866 1.08 -2.15 -44.13
C ASP A 866 0.35 -2.26 -42.78
N ASP A 867 -0.70 -3.08 -42.68
CA ASP A 867 -1.41 -3.29 -41.42
C ASP A 867 -0.52 -4.01 -40.39
N VAL A 868 0.23 -5.03 -40.80
CA VAL A 868 1.17 -5.72 -39.90
C VAL A 868 2.31 -4.80 -39.47
N GLU A 869 2.85 -3.98 -40.38
CA GLU A 869 3.87 -2.99 -40.06
C GLU A 869 3.38 -1.99 -39.03
N ARG A 870 2.12 -1.57 -39.10
CA ARG A 870 1.48 -0.73 -38.07
C ARG A 870 1.47 -1.43 -36.72
N TRP A 871 0.90 -2.64 -36.61
CA TRP A 871 0.80 -3.33 -35.32
C TRP A 871 2.15 -3.74 -34.73
N LEU A 872 3.14 -4.02 -35.58
CA LEU A 872 4.49 -4.43 -35.18
C LEU A 872 5.51 -3.30 -35.20
N ALA A 873 5.10 -2.03 -35.40
CA ALA A 873 5.97 -0.86 -35.47
C ALA A 873 7.06 -0.80 -34.38
N PRO A 874 6.80 -1.13 -33.10
CA PRO A 874 7.82 -1.11 -32.05
C PRO A 874 8.95 -2.11 -32.26
N ILE A 875 8.72 -3.18 -33.03
CA ILE A 875 9.67 -4.27 -33.24
C ILE A 875 10.24 -4.32 -34.67
N LEU A 876 9.87 -3.41 -35.56
CA LEU A 876 10.48 -3.34 -36.90
C LEU A 876 11.93 -2.85 -36.85
N ASN A 877 12.77 -3.38 -37.74
CA ASN A 877 14.17 -2.99 -37.90
C ASN A 877 14.45 -2.09 -39.13
N TYR A 878 13.44 -1.74 -39.91
CA TYR A 878 13.59 -1.02 -41.18
C TYR A 878 12.72 0.24 -41.26
#